data_AF-A0A7S1B3C6-F1
#
_entry.id   AF-A0A7S1B3C6-F1
#
_cell.length_a   1.000
_cell.length_b   1.000
_cell.length_c   1.000
_cell.angle_alpha   90.00
_cell.angle_beta   90.00
_cell.angle_gamma   90.00
#
_symmetry.space_group_name_H-M   'P 1'
#
loop_
_entity.id
_entity.type
_entity.pdbx_description
1 polymer ?
#
loop_
_entity_poly.entity_id
_entity_poly.type
_entity_poly.pdbx_seq_one_letter_code
_entity_poly.pdbx_strand_id
1 'polypeptide(L)'
;QVFISYEEHLIKCFPHSNFFTTVHFTYTNTGKITRSIFQNLGQGSSTTILQLYTGEWFMTLPISVAEKVSFSNDKTSFRPVLRWLVDLVSSALDSAKEEEAQTVETYLQTLLKFCTKSSDLIRAFLLATLCREAISSASSRHEARTYGKISHDFLVQPWNTLLRRLRFCLLVSLRLGEASLSQPLTVSSVDSGSHSIYSWIGRDELDSIGHTQTDIATLEIQSNTAQTSFHPCSTKGDVRWKVLQKACEEAAAKRKGEGGAFLKKDSDGACVPSPAKYFLSDGDKPGPLIFYLKPHNSSVELAAHRGLILGRMWVEQPDRLDLLENSIAALLYLEHFAEKRLVSSAVSLEIWQACIRPIYRALLFGFEDVHELDESNVAPLLDDFEWFQTFSKLSIDIVQLLVATIDIESRSEGHYDFNAKSSWEYDSNDENEQQPSWPPIGYDPTLCYLENRIRSTPIVPSALRVHQGLVYASRLALDLSSIDQCVPSVDESFDSTSLFVEMTESSTACPQNRIMFIRSILLDKALAVTAPGMSMDKYVSEVISLGRSWDLNDEEIRARFLLALYETNHDAVAEDLMTTAVQNFDSSLFVAGALEIACTRLQLLLNKLRGTKKYGYVLGMLDADTCQWITKKSEEVLERQSNEVFDKNDHVPTTTLSLAATHSLILH
;
A
#
# COMPACT_ATOMS: atom_id res chain seq x y z
N GLN A 1 -47.26 -3.85 6.53
CA GLN A 1 -48.71 -4.05 6.29
C GLN A 1 -49.20 -3.47 4.95
N VAL A 2 -48.63 -2.38 4.42
CA VAL A 2 -48.95 -1.85 3.07
C VAL A 2 -48.48 -2.76 1.92
N PHE A 3 -47.48 -3.63 2.16
CA PHE A 3 -46.96 -4.59 1.16
C PHE A 3 -47.88 -5.80 0.89
N ILE A 4 -48.64 -6.28 1.89
CA ILE A 4 -49.47 -7.49 1.75
C ILE A 4 -50.81 -7.17 1.05
N SER A 5 -51.29 -5.93 1.16
CA SER A 5 -52.50 -5.47 0.44
C SER A 5 -52.26 -5.25 -1.07
N TYR A 6 -51.00 -5.22 -1.53
CA TYR A 6 -50.65 -4.97 -2.94
C TYR A 6 -50.61 -6.27 -3.77
N GLU A 7 -50.27 -7.41 -3.17
CA GLU A 7 -50.29 -8.73 -3.82
C GLU A 7 -51.72 -9.18 -4.17
N GLU A 8 -52.70 -8.94 -3.28
CA GLU A 8 -54.11 -9.27 -3.55
C GLU A 8 -54.73 -8.42 -4.68
N HIS A 9 -54.20 -7.22 -4.91
CA HIS A 9 -54.65 -6.37 -6.01
C HIS A 9 -53.99 -6.75 -7.35
N LEU A 10 -52.75 -7.23 -7.32
CA LEU A 10 -52.02 -7.76 -8.49
C LEU A 10 -52.68 -9.03 -9.08
N ILE A 11 -53.22 -9.90 -8.24
CA ILE A 11 -53.95 -11.12 -8.68
C ILE A 11 -55.30 -10.78 -9.33
N LYS A 12 -55.94 -9.67 -8.92
CA LYS A 12 -57.24 -9.26 -9.48
C LYS A 12 -57.14 -8.48 -10.79
N CYS A 13 -56.02 -7.78 -11.05
CA CYS A 13 -55.86 -6.97 -12.25
C CYS A 13 -55.29 -7.73 -13.46
N PHE A 14 -54.65 -8.89 -13.27
CA PHE A 14 -54.04 -9.65 -14.37
C PHE A 14 -54.26 -11.17 -14.23
N PRO A 15 -55.41 -11.72 -14.69
CA PRO A 15 -55.80 -13.11 -14.42
C PRO A 15 -55.13 -14.17 -15.32
N HIS A 16 -54.27 -13.81 -16.28
CA HIS A 16 -53.75 -14.76 -17.26
C HIS A 16 -52.23 -14.69 -17.45
N SER A 17 -51.58 -15.75 -17.00
CA SER A 17 -50.14 -16.05 -16.92
C SER A 17 -49.42 -16.27 -18.26
N ASN A 18 -49.87 -15.67 -19.36
CA ASN A 18 -49.30 -15.90 -20.70
C ASN A 18 -48.65 -14.67 -21.35
N PHE A 19 -48.38 -13.60 -20.60
CA PHE A 19 -47.99 -12.31 -21.18
C PHE A 19 -46.52 -12.17 -21.62
N PHE A 20 -45.67 -13.14 -21.32
CA PHE A 20 -44.22 -13.05 -21.61
C PHE A 20 -43.74 -14.13 -22.57
N THR A 21 -44.28 -14.15 -23.78
CA THR A 21 -43.68 -14.89 -24.90
C THR A 21 -42.51 -14.13 -25.52
N THR A 22 -41.39 -14.85 -25.63
CA THR A 22 -40.18 -14.69 -26.45
C THR A 22 -39.98 -13.36 -27.19
N VAL A 23 -39.04 -12.56 -26.68
CA VAL A 23 -38.61 -11.27 -27.22
C VAL A 23 -37.47 -11.47 -28.24
N HIS A 24 -37.77 -11.37 -29.54
CA HIS A 24 -36.76 -11.29 -30.61
C HIS A 24 -36.38 -9.83 -30.88
N PHE A 25 -35.13 -9.45 -30.60
CA PHE A 25 -34.66 -8.08 -30.82
C PHE A 25 -34.33 -7.87 -32.30
N THR A 26 -34.91 -6.84 -32.92
CA THR A 26 -34.58 -6.37 -34.27
C THR A 26 -33.73 -5.08 -34.25
N TYR A 27 -32.93 -4.92 -35.29
CA TYR A 27 -31.61 -4.26 -35.31
C TYR A 27 -31.65 -2.72 -35.36
N THR A 28 -31.32 -2.05 -34.25
CA THR A 28 -30.64 -0.73 -34.25
C THR A 28 -29.23 -0.89 -33.62
N ASN A 29 -28.26 -0.06 -34.00
CA ASN A 29 -26.86 -0.20 -33.53
C ASN A 29 -26.77 -0.12 -31.98
N THR A 30 -27.60 0.68 -31.35
CA THR A 30 -27.77 0.81 -29.90
C THR A 30 -28.36 -0.45 -29.27
N GLY A 31 -29.44 -1.01 -29.83
CA GLY A 31 -30.03 -2.26 -29.34
C GLY A 31 -29.09 -3.47 -29.45
N LYS A 32 -28.20 -3.50 -30.46
CA LYS A 32 -27.13 -4.49 -30.56
C LYS A 32 -26.09 -4.34 -29.45
N ILE A 33 -25.69 -3.11 -29.12
CA ILE A 33 -24.71 -2.83 -28.06
C ILE A 33 -25.28 -3.21 -26.71
N THR A 34 -26.52 -2.84 -26.39
CA THR A 34 -27.17 -3.20 -25.13
C THR A 34 -27.37 -4.71 -25.00
N ARG A 35 -27.89 -5.39 -26.05
CA ARG A 35 -28.05 -6.84 -26.03
C ARG A 35 -26.72 -7.58 -25.91
N SER A 36 -25.67 -7.08 -26.58
CA SER A 36 -24.30 -7.59 -26.44
C SER A 36 -23.80 -7.40 -25.01
N ILE A 37 -24.02 -6.24 -24.39
CA ILE A 37 -23.59 -5.97 -23.01
C ILE A 37 -24.30 -6.93 -22.03
N PHE A 38 -25.61 -7.11 -22.14
CA PHE A 38 -26.38 -8.03 -21.27
C PHE A 38 -26.04 -9.51 -21.49
N GLN A 39 -25.89 -9.95 -22.74
CA GLN A 39 -25.50 -11.33 -23.04
C GLN A 39 -24.11 -11.66 -22.49
N ASN A 40 -23.19 -10.70 -22.53
CA ASN A 40 -21.80 -10.90 -22.16
C ASN A 40 -21.54 -10.66 -20.65
N LEU A 41 -22.38 -9.90 -19.94
CA LEU A 41 -22.41 -9.77 -18.46
C LEU A 41 -22.84 -11.06 -17.71
N GLY A 42 -23.02 -12.20 -18.40
CA GLY A 42 -23.48 -13.45 -17.80
C GLY A 42 -24.97 -13.46 -17.38
N GLN A 43 -25.67 -12.33 -17.54
CA GLN A 43 -27.13 -12.26 -17.40
C GLN A 43 -27.78 -12.77 -18.69
N GLY A 44 -27.62 -14.07 -18.94
CA GLY A 44 -28.10 -14.71 -20.16
C GLY A 44 -29.59 -14.45 -20.37
N SER A 45 -29.92 -13.58 -21.34
CA SER A 45 -31.26 -13.24 -21.83
C SER A 45 -32.43 -13.51 -20.86
N SER A 46 -32.29 -13.14 -19.59
CA SER A 46 -33.36 -13.29 -18.63
C SER A 46 -34.27 -12.11 -18.90
N THR A 47 -35.20 -12.33 -19.82
CA THR A 47 -36.31 -11.41 -20.08
C THR A 47 -36.98 -11.01 -18.77
N THR A 48 -36.96 -11.90 -17.76
CA THR A 48 -37.42 -11.69 -16.40
C THR A 48 -36.65 -10.59 -15.66
N ILE A 49 -35.31 -10.57 -15.69
CA ILE A 49 -34.50 -9.53 -15.03
C ILE A 49 -34.71 -8.17 -15.70
N LEU A 50 -34.71 -8.14 -17.04
CA LEU A 50 -35.02 -6.94 -17.82
C LEU A 50 -36.43 -6.42 -17.51
N GLN A 51 -37.42 -7.30 -17.38
CA GLN A 51 -38.79 -6.95 -17.01
C GLN A 51 -38.90 -6.48 -15.56
N LEU A 52 -38.12 -7.06 -14.64
CA LEU A 52 -38.09 -6.67 -13.23
C LEU A 52 -37.54 -5.25 -13.07
N TYR A 53 -36.36 -4.98 -13.64
CA TYR A 53 -35.76 -3.64 -13.60
C TYR A 53 -36.63 -2.57 -14.27
N THR A 54 -37.29 -2.95 -15.37
CA THR A 54 -38.19 -2.03 -16.09
C THR A 54 -39.50 -1.82 -15.34
N GLY A 55 -40.05 -2.87 -14.73
CA GLY A 55 -41.28 -2.83 -13.92
C GLY A 55 -41.09 -2.04 -12.64
N GLU A 56 -40.01 -2.27 -11.89
CA GLU A 56 -39.67 -1.48 -10.69
C GLU A 56 -39.54 0.00 -11.00
N TRP A 57 -38.87 0.36 -12.09
CA TRP A 57 -38.77 1.76 -12.50
C TRP A 57 -40.13 2.34 -12.92
N PHE A 58 -40.92 1.61 -13.71
CA PHE A 58 -42.25 2.06 -14.12
C PHE A 58 -43.16 2.36 -12.92
N MET A 59 -43.07 1.55 -11.86
CA MET A 59 -43.85 1.71 -10.63
C MET A 59 -43.41 2.90 -9.76
N THR A 60 -42.28 3.55 -10.06
CA THR A 60 -41.83 4.77 -9.36
C THR A 60 -42.36 6.07 -9.96
N LEU A 61 -43.13 6.01 -11.05
CA LEU A 61 -43.62 7.19 -11.75
C LEU A 61 -44.95 7.71 -11.18
N PRO A 62 -45.20 9.04 -11.22
CA PRO A 62 -46.51 9.60 -10.86
C PRO A 62 -47.64 9.07 -11.75
N ILE A 63 -48.75 8.67 -11.13
CA ILE A 63 -49.92 8.03 -11.77
C ILE A 63 -50.46 8.85 -12.96
N SER A 64 -50.49 10.18 -12.83
CA SER A 64 -50.96 11.10 -13.88
C SER A 64 -50.14 11.07 -15.18
N VAL A 65 -48.91 10.57 -15.14
CA VAL A 65 -48.01 10.40 -16.29
C VAL A 65 -48.14 8.98 -16.87
N ALA A 66 -48.41 7.98 -16.02
CA ALA A 66 -48.66 6.61 -16.45
C ALA A 66 -50.01 6.47 -17.19
N GLU A 67 -51.04 7.22 -16.77
CA GLU A 67 -52.40 7.16 -17.32
C GLU A 67 -52.53 7.74 -18.75
N LYS A 68 -51.62 8.63 -19.18
CA LYS A 68 -51.72 9.30 -20.49
C LYS A 68 -51.32 8.42 -21.69
N VAL A 69 -50.86 7.19 -21.46
CA VAL A 69 -50.31 6.35 -22.52
C VAL A 69 -51.16 5.11 -22.74
N SER A 70 -51.85 5.08 -23.87
CA SER A 70 -52.67 3.94 -24.29
C SER A 70 -51.80 2.77 -24.78
N PHE A 71 -51.85 1.65 -24.07
CA PHE A 71 -51.29 0.37 -24.51
C PHE A 71 -52.14 -0.21 -25.65
N SER A 72 -51.81 0.13 -26.91
CA SER A 72 -52.42 -0.51 -28.08
C SER A 72 -51.65 -1.79 -28.45
N ASN A 73 -52.44 -2.85 -28.69
CA ASN A 73 -52.04 -4.23 -28.96
C ASN A 73 -51.25 -4.42 -30.26
N ASP A 74 -49.95 -4.13 -30.26
CA ASP A 74 -49.08 -4.58 -31.35
C ASP A 74 -47.84 -5.35 -30.88
N LYS A 75 -47.72 -6.57 -31.44
CA LYS A 75 -46.77 -7.63 -31.09
C LYS A 75 -45.33 -7.31 -31.51
N THR A 76 -44.68 -6.35 -30.86
CA THR A 76 -43.23 -6.17 -31.00
C THR A 76 -42.56 -5.89 -29.66
N SER A 77 -41.53 -6.67 -29.38
CA SER A 77 -40.80 -6.70 -28.13
C SER A 77 -40.16 -5.34 -27.79
N PHE A 78 -40.21 -4.93 -26.52
CA PHE A 78 -39.75 -3.64 -25.96
C PHE A 78 -40.55 -2.37 -26.35
N ARG A 79 -41.57 -2.45 -27.21
CA ARG A 79 -42.26 -1.23 -27.63
C ARG A 79 -43.10 -0.50 -26.58
N PRO A 80 -43.72 -1.08 -25.54
CA PRO A 80 -44.60 -0.29 -24.68
C PRO A 80 -43.88 0.82 -23.91
N VAL A 81 -42.74 0.51 -23.27
CA VAL A 81 -41.95 1.49 -22.50
C VAL A 81 -41.18 2.43 -23.42
N LEU A 82 -40.60 1.92 -24.51
CA LEU A 82 -39.93 2.78 -25.49
C LEU A 82 -40.94 3.71 -26.17
N ARG A 83 -42.13 3.22 -26.52
CA ARG A 83 -43.23 4.03 -27.08
C ARG A 83 -43.75 5.03 -26.06
N TRP A 84 -43.92 4.63 -24.80
CA TRP A 84 -44.26 5.54 -23.71
C TRP A 84 -43.22 6.66 -23.58
N LEU A 85 -41.92 6.32 -23.57
CA LEU A 85 -40.84 7.29 -23.53
C LEU A 85 -40.84 8.19 -24.77
N VAL A 86 -41.04 7.63 -25.97
CA VAL A 86 -41.14 8.40 -27.21
C VAL A 86 -42.33 9.34 -27.17
N ASP A 87 -43.51 8.89 -26.75
CA ASP A 87 -44.74 9.68 -26.67
C ASP A 87 -44.60 10.76 -25.59
N LEU A 88 -43.94 10.45 -24.47
CA LEU A 88 -43.63 11.42 -23.42
C LEU A 88 -42.66 12.50 -23.91
N VAL A 89 -41.57 12.10 -24.57
CA VAL A 89 -40.60 13.05 -25.14
C VAL A 89 -41.20 13.86 -26.27
N SER A 90 -41.97 13.24 -27.17
CA SER A 90 -42.69 13.94 -28.24
C SER A 90 -43.73 14.91 -27.67
N SER A 91 -44.52 14.49 -26.69
CA SER A 91 -45.46 15.38 -26.01
C SER A 91 -44.76 16.54 -25.32
N ALA A 92 -43.59 16.30 -24.71
CA ALA A 92 -42.80 17.34 -24.08
C ALA A 92 -42.28 18.34 -25.12
N LEU A 93 -41.71 17.85 -26.23
CA LEU A 93 -41.23 18.67 -27.36
C LEU A 93 -42.35 19.48 -28.02
N ASP A 94 -43.52 18.87 -28.23
CA ASP A 94 -44.69 19.53 -28.83
C ASP A 94 -45.31 20.57 -27.88
N SER A 95 -45.16 20.38 -26.55
CA SER A 95 -45.69 21.30 -25.52
C SER A 95 -44.75 22.48 -25.20
N ALA A 96 -43.47 22.37 -25.55
CA ALA A 96 -42.51 23.45 -25.41
C ALA A 96 -42.88 24.56 -26.39
N LYS A 97 -43.44 25.68 -25.88
CA LYS A 97 -43.57 26.90 -26.68
C LYS A 97 -42.19 27.37 -27.13
N GLU A 98 -42.11 28.17 -28.19
CA GLU A 98 -40.85 28.61 -28.83
C GLU A 98 -39.79 29.23 -27.88
N GLU A 99 -40.14 29.57 -26.63
CA GLU A 99 -39.23 30.10 -25.59
C GLU A 99 -38.93 29.14 -24.42
N GLU A 100 -39.51 27.93 -24.37
CA GLU A 100 -39.43 26.99 -23.23
C GLU A 100 -38.74 25.65 -23.58
N ALA A 101 -37.61 25.69 -24.28
CA ALA A 101 -36.72 24.52 -24.43
C ALA A 101 -36.27 23.93 -23.07
N GLN A 102 -36.35 24.74 -22.00
CA GLN A 102 -36.00 24.41 -20.61
C GLN A 102 -36.86 23.30 -20.00
N THR A 103 -38.12 23.14 -20.41
CA THR A 103 -39.11 22.24 -19.76
C THR A 103 -38.91 20.78 -20.15
N VAL A 104 -38.56 20.53 -21.42
CA VAL A 104 -38.12 19.20 -21.91
C VAL A 104 -36.80 18.81 -21.26
N GLU A 105 -35.93 19.80 -21.06
CA GLU A 105 -34.68 19.64 -20.34
C GLU A 105 -34.93 19.15 -18.91
N THR A 106 -35.94 19.67 -18.19
CA THR A 106 -36.13 19.37 -16.76
C THR A 106 -36.54 17.91 -16.48
N TYR A 107 -37.44 17.34 -17.28
CA TYR A 107 -37.84 15.93 -17.13
C TYR A 107 -36.72 14.96 -17.52
N LEU A 108 -36.05 15.24 -18.64
CA LEU A 108 -34.91 14.44 -19.10
C LEU A 108 -33.71 14.56 -18.16
N GLN A 109 -33.48 15.74 -17.58
CA GLN A 109 -32.45 15.96 -16.57
C GLN A 109 -32.70 15.14 -15.31
N THR A 110 -33.95 14.88 -14.91
CA THR A 110 -34.25 14.07 -13.73
C THR A 110 -33.81 12.62 -13.95
N LEU A 111 -34.14 12.03 -15.10
CA LEU A 111 -33.71 10.68 -15.47
C LEU A 111 -32.20 10.61 -15.72
N LEU A 112 -31.61 11.65 -16.34
CA LEU A 112 -30.18 11.78 -16.53
C LEU A 112 -29.46 11.78 -15.18
N LYS A 113 -29.89 12.64 -14.23
CA LYS A 113 -29.36 12.71 -12.86
C LYS A 113 -29.50 11.39 -12.11
N PHE A 114 -30.63 10.70 -12.26
CA PHE A 114 -30.82 9.38 -11.68
C PHE A 114 -29.77 8.38 -12.20
N CYS A 115 -29.60 8.29 -13.52
CA CYS A 115 -28.62 7.38 -14.12
C CYS A 115 -27.18 7.75 -13.75
N THR A 116 -26.86 9.05 -13.62
CA THR A 116 -25.54 9.53 -13.21
C THR A 116 -25.20 9.15 -11.76
N LYS A 117 -26.20 9.15 -10.86
CA LYS A 117 -26.04 8.89 -9.42
C LYS A 117 -26.29 7.44 -8.99
N SER A 118 -26.80 6.61 -9.88
CA SER A 118 -27.16 5.22 -9.56
C SER A 118 -25.92 4.36 -9.37
N SER A 119 -25.84 3.66 -8.23
CA SER A 119 -24.83 2.61 -7.96
C SER A 119 -25.12 1.31 -8.71
N ASP A 120 -26.38 1.05 -9.08
CA ASP A 120 -26.74 -0.02 -10.01
C ASP A 120 -26.41 0.42 -11.44
N LEU A 121 -25.16 0.17 -11.84
CA LEU A 121 -24.61 0.57 -13.12
C LEU A 121 -25.32 -0.12 -14.29
N ILE A 122 -25.79 -1.36 -14.12
CA ILE A 122 -26.48 -2.13 -15.15
C ILE A 122 -27.86 -1.52 -15.43
N ARG A 123 -28.62 -1.24 -14.37
CA ARG A 123 -29.92 -0.57 -14.47
C ARG A 123 -29.80 0.83 -15.05
N ALA A 124 -28.81 1.61 -14.59
CA ALA A 124 -28.53 2.94 -15.09
C ALA A 124 -28.21 2.92 -16.60
N PHE A 125 -27.36 1.98 -17.02
CA PHE A 125 -26.97 1.83 -18.42
C PHE A 125 -28.15 1.43 -19.32
N LEU A 126 -28.99 0.50 -18.87
CA LEU A 126 -30.20 0.10 -19.58
C LEU A 126 -31.18 1.27 -19.75
N LEU A 127 -31.50 1.96 -18.65
CA LEU A 127 -32.41 3.09 -18.66
C LEU A 127 -31.88 4.22 -19.55
N ALA A 128 -30.59 4.55 -19.44
CA ALA A 128 -29.95 5.54 -20.29
C ALA A 128 -30.01 5.16 -21.78
N THR A 129 -29.90 3.87 -22.12
CA THR A 129 -30.02 3.42 -23.51
C THR A 129 -31.45 3.59 -24.02
N LEU A 130 -32.46 3.20 -23.23
CA LEU A 130 -33.86 3.35 -23.58
C LEU A 130 -34.24 4.82 -23.77
N CYS A 131 -33.82 5.69 -22.86
CA CYS A 131 -34.01 7.14 -22.95
C CYS A 131 -33.33 7.71 -24.20
N ARG A 132 -32.07 7.35 -24.48
CA ARG A 132 -31.35 7.79 -25.68
C ARG A 132 -32.10 7.43 -26.96
N GLU A 133 -32.60 6.19 -27.06
CA GLU A 133 -33.31 5.71 -28.25
C GLU A 133 -34.67 6.41 -28.42
N ALA A 134 -35.38 6.61 -27.31
CA ALA A 134 -36.63 7.35 -27.31
C ALA A 134 -36.45 8.80 -27.76
N ILE A 135 -35.44 9.48 -27.19
CA ILE A 135 -35.11 10.86 -27.51
C ILE A 135 -34.67 10.98 -28.96
N SER A 136 -33.78 10.11 -29.45
CA SER A 136 -33.36 10.11 -30.84
C SER A 136 -34.55 9.94 -31.80
N SER A 137 -35.46 9.01 -31.48
CA SER A 137 -36.67 8.78 -32.30
C SER A 137 -37.63 9.97 -32.30
N ALA A 138 -37.85 10.60 -31.15
CA ALA A 138 -38.74 11.74 -31.00
C ALA A 138 -38.13 13.02 -31.60
N SER A 139 -36.85 13.29 -31.32
CA SER A 139 -36.15 14.49 -31.77
C SER A 139 -35.91 14.48 -33.27
N SER A 140 -35.59 13.35 -33.91
CA SER A 140 -35.48 13.29 -35.38
C SER A 140 -36.80 13.62 -36.09
N ARG A 141 -37.94 13.16 -35.54
CA ARG A 141 -39.26 13.50 -36.10
C ARG A 141 -39.60 14.96 -35.91
N HIS A 142 -39.26 15.50 -34.73
CA HIS A 142 -39.53 16.89 -34.40
C HIS A 142 -38.64 17.83 -35.22
N GLU A 143 -37.34 17.55 -35.33
CA GLU A 143 -36.38 18.29 -36.15
C GLU A 143 -36.85 18.40 -37.61
N ALA A 144 -37.31 17.28 -38.19
CA ALA A 144 -37.87 17.25 -39.54
C ALA A 144 -39.15 18.09 -39.69
N ARG A 145 -40.02 18.12 -38.67
CA ARG A 145 -41.24 18.95 -38.66
C ARG A 145 -40.96 20.43 -38.46
N THR A 146 -39.93 20.76 -37.69
CA THR A 146 -39.57 22.14 -37.33
C THR A 146 -38.45 22.73 -38.18
N TYR A 147 -38.02 22.04 -39.25
CA TYR A 147 -36.91 22.43 -40.11
C TYR A 147 -35.62 22.77 -39.35
N GLY A 148 -35.27 21.98 -38.33
CA GLY A 148 -34.02 22.15 -37.59
C GLY A 148 -34.03 23.15 -36.42
N LYS A 149 -35.17 23.75 -36.05
CA LYS A 149 -35.24 24.68 -34.89
C LYS A 149 -34.70 24.06 -33.59
N ILE A 150 -34.98 22.78 -33.37
CA ILE A 150 -34.38 21.99 -32.28
C ILE A 150 -33.52 20.92 -32.93
N SER A 151 -32.20 20.98 -32.71
CA SER A 151 -31.27 20.00 -33.26
C SER A 151 -31.45 18.65 -32.57
N HIS A 152 -31.57 17.58 -33.35
CA HIS A 152 -31.54 16.21 -32.84
C HIS A 152 -30.28 15.95 -31.99
N ASP A 153 -29.14 16.43 -32.49
CA ASP A 153 -27.85 16.18 -31.87
C ASP A 153 -27.78 16.81 -30.49
N PHE A 154 -28.26 18.04 -30.33
CA PHE A 154 -28.29 18.74 -29.04
C PHE A 154 -28.97 17.91 -27.94
N LEU A 155 -30.11 17.26 -28.23
CA LEU A 155 -30.85 16.47 -27.26
C LEU A 155 -30.23 15.08 -26.99
N VAL A 156 -29.54 14.51 -27.98
CA VAL A 156 -28.97 13.16 -27.89
C VAL A 156 -27.56 13.17 -27.30
N GLN A 157 -26.78 14.25 -27.47
CA GLN A 157 -25.40 14.33 -26.97
C GLN A 157 -25.26 14.05 -25.47
N PRO A 158 -26.08 14.62 -24.54
CA PRO A 158 -25.95 14.35 -23.12
C PRO A 158 -26.08 12.86 -22.76
N TRP A 159 -26.95 12.14 -23.48
CA TRP A 159 -27.17 10.72 -23.28
C TRP A 159 -26.06 9.87 -23.89
N ASN A 160 -25.51 10.27 -25.03
CA ASN A 160 -24.32 9.62 -25.58
C ASN A 160 -23.13 9.76 -24.62
N THR A 161 -22.93 10.94 -24.04
CA THR A 161 -21.89 11.19 -23.04
C THR A 161 -22.12 10.34 -21.80
N LEU A 162 -23.34 10.32 -21.25
CA LEU A 162 -23.67 9.48 -20.09
C LEU A 162 -23.44 7.99 -20.37
N LEU A 163 -23.87 7.48 -21.53
CA LEU A 163 -23.66 6.07 -21.90
C LEU A 163 -22.18 5.71 -21.99
N ARG A 164 -21.34 6.59 -22.54
CA ARG A 164 -19.88 6.40 -22.58
C ARG A 164 -19.27 6.35 -21.18
N ARG A 165 -19.69 7.25 -20.28
CA ARG A 165 -19.25 7.27 -18.89
C ARG A 165 -19.71 6.03 -18.11
N LEU A 166 -20.97 5.62 -18.27
CA LEU A 166 -21.50 4.39 -17.65
C LEU A 166 -20.78 3.13 -18.15
N ARG A 167 -20.42 3.07 -19.44
CA ARG A 167 -19.60 1.96 -19.97
C ARG A 167 -18.25 1.87 -19.29
N PHE A 168 -17.58 3.00 -19.09
CA PHE A 168 -16.33 3.02 -18.35
C PHE A 168 -16.51 2.58 -16.89
N CYS A 169 -17.54 3.05 -16.20
CA CYS A 169 -17.83 2.57 -14.84
C CYS A 169 -18.06 1.06 -14.80
N LEU A 170 -18.87 0.53 -15.74
CA LEU A 170 -19.09 -0.92 -15.87
C LEU A 170 -17.80 -1.68 -16.13
N LEU A 171 -16.93 -1.15 -16.98
CA LEU A 171 -15.62 -1.72 -17.27
C LEU A 171 -14.76 -1.84 -16.00
N VAL A 172 -14.57 -0.74 -15.29
CA VAL A 172 -13.77 -0.72 -14.06
C VAL A 172 -14.36 -1.67 -13.02
N SER A 173 -15.68 -1.67 -12.85
CA SER A 173 -16.38 -2.58 -11.93
C SER A 173 -16.19 -4.06 -12.29
N LEU A 174 -16.35 -4.44 -13.56
CA LEU A 174 -16.10 -5.81 -14.01
C LEU A 174 -14.65 -6.22 -13.81
N ARG A 175 -13.74 -5.28 -14.06
CA ARG A 175 -12.32 -5.52 -14.06
C ARG A 175 -11.70 -5.55 -12.68
N LEU A 176 -12.22 -4.82 -11.69
CA LEU A 176 -11.70 -4.83 -10.32
C LEU A 176 -12.51 -5.74 -9.38
N GLY A 177 -13.77 -6.03 -9.71
CA GLY A 177 -14.69 -6.75 -8.83
C GLY A 177 -15.26 -5.86 -7.72
N GLU A 178 -16.38 -6.29 -7.11
CA GLU A 178 -17.12 -5.49 -6.12
C GLU A 178 -16.36 -5.29 -4.80
N ALA A 179 -15.55 -6.25 -4.37
CA ALA A 179 -14.80 -6.17 -3.12
C ALA A 179 -13.63 -5.15 -3.16
N SER A 180 -13.19 -4.77 -4.36
CA SER A 180 -11.99 -3.95 -4.55
C SER A 180 -12.28 -2.44 -4.58
N LEU A 181 -13.55 -2.03 -4.49
CA LEU A 181 -13.98 -0.64 -4.58
C LEU A 181 -14.39 -0.14 -3.18
N SER A 182 -13.71 0.90 -2.69
CA SER A 182 -13.98 1.49 -1.36
C SER A 182 -15.34 2.17 -1.24
N GLN A 183 -15.94 2.58 -2.36
CA GLN A 183 -17.25 3.22 -2.44
C GLN A 183 -18.00 2.75 -3.69
N PRO A 184 -19.36 2.84 -3.70
CA PRO A 184 -20.15 2.49 -4.87
C PRO A 184 -19.75 3.34 -6.08
N LEU A 185 -19.37 2.67 -7.17
CA LEU A 185 -18.95 3.35 -8.39
C LEU A 185 -20.16 3.95 -9.11
N THR A 186 -20.16 5.26 -9.30
CA THR A 186 -21.19 6.01 -10.04
C THR A 186 -20.52 7.01 -10.99
N VAL A 187 -21.24 7.50 -12.00
CA VAL A 187 -20.68 8.57 -12.86
C VAL A 187 -20.44 9.83 -12.05
N SER A 188 -21.34 10.16 -11.11
CA SER A 188 -21.18 11.32 -10.22
C SER A 188 -19.99 11.21 -9.28
N SER A 189 -19.67 10.01 -8.78
CA SER A 189 -18.53 9.82 -7.85
C SER A 189 -17.20 9.95 -8.60
N VAL A 190 -17.14 9.54 -9.86
CA VAL A 190 -16.00 9.79 -10.74
C VAL A 190 -15.90 11.28 -11.11
N ASP A 191 -17.03 11.92 -11.44
CA ASP A 191 -17.08 13.36 -11.74
C ASP A 191 -16.62 14.21 -10.55
N SER A 192 -16.95 13.81 -9.32
CA SER A 192 -16.55 14.52 -8.10
C SER A 192 -15.11 14.24 -7.67
N GLY A 193 -14.37 13.39 -8.39
CA GLY A 193 -13.01 13.00 -8.02
C GLY A 193 -12.93 12.22 -6.70
N SER A 194 -14.00 11.52 -6.30
CA SER A 194 -14.00 10.73 -5.05
C SER A 194 -13.19 9.43 -5.12
N HIS A 195 -12.86 9.00 -6.35
CA HIS A 195 -12.04 7.82 -6.60
C HIS A 195 -10.73 8.23 -7.27
N SER A 196 -9.64 7.58 -6.89
CA SER A 196 -8.38 7.66 -7.63
C SER A 196 -8.40 6.69 -8.81
N ILE A 197 -8.27 7.23 -10.02
CA ILE A 197 -8.11 6.43 -11.24
C ILE A 197 -6.76 5.69 -11.22
N TYR A 198 -5.71 6.31 -10.66
CA TYR A 198 -4.39 5.69 -10.50
C TYR A 198 -4.44 4.46 -9.60
N SER A 199 -5.25 4.49 -8.53
CA SER A 199 -5.50 3.33 -7.68
C SER A 199 -6.09 2.15 -8.46
N TRP A 200 -7.06 2.43 -9.34
CA TRP A 200 -7.69 1.39 -10.17
C TRP A 200 -6.73 0.78 -11.19
N ILE A 201 -5.92 1.61 -11.85
CA ILE A 201 -4.93 1.13 -12.81
C ILE A 201 -3.86 0.31 -12.07
N GLY A 202 -3.30 0.83 -10.98
CA GLY A 202 -2.30 0.11 -10.18
C GLY A 202 -2.81 -1.24 -9.66
N ARG A 203 -4.08 -1.32 -9.22
CA ARG A 203 -4.67 -2.60 -8.80
C ARG A 203 -4.79 -3.58 -9.96
N ASP A 204 -5.26 -3.12 -11.12
CA ASP A 204 -5.37 -3.98 -12.30
C ASP A 204 -4.02 -4.49 -12.79
N GLU A 205 -2.97 -3.67 -12.73
CA GLU A 205 -1.61 -4.07 -13.10
C GLU A 205 -1.07 -5.17 -12.19
N LEU A 206 -1.21 -5.00 -10.87
CA LEU A 206 -0.78 -5.98 -9.88
C LEU A 206 -1.52 -7.32 -10.05
N ASP A 207 -2.84 -7.27 -10.29
CA ASP A 207 -3.66 -8.47 -10.52
C ASP A 207 -3.35 -9.17 -11.86
N SER A 208 -2.93 -8.43 -12.88
CA SER A 208 -2.83 -8.95 -14.25
C SER A 208 -1.43 -9.36 -14.69
N ILE A 209 -0.38 -8.72 -14.17
CA ILE A 209 1.01 -8.90 -14.64
C ILE A 209 1.89 -9.48 -13.53
N GLY A 210 1.70 -9.03 -12.29
CA GLY A 210 2.53 -9.40 -11.13
C GLY A 210 3.00 -8.17 -10.36
N HIS A 211 3.87 -8.39 -9.38
CA HIS A 211 4.24 -7.37 -8.38
C HIS A 211 5.63 -6.75 -8.62
N THR A 212 6.40 -7.25 -9.60
CA THR A 212 7.78 -6.81 -9.85
C THR A 212 7.84 -5.49 -10.60
N GLN A 213 8.60 -4.52 -10.06
CA GLN A 213 8.69 -3.17 -10.61
C GLN A 213 9.27 -3.12 -12.05
N THR A 214 10.16 -4.04 -12.41
CA THR A 214 10.73 -4.12 -13.77
C THR A 214 9.67 -4.37 -14.83
N ASP A 215 8.78 -5.33 -14.57
CA ASP A 215 7.75 -5.72 -15.52
C ASP A 215 6.74 -4.59 -15.69
N ILE A 216 6.36 -3.93 -14.60
CA ILE A 216 5.42 -2.80 -14.63
C ILE A 216 6.05 -1.59 -15.34
N ALA A 217 7.32 -1.28 -15.10
CA ALA A 217 8.01 -0.20 -15.82
C ALA A 217 8.02 -0.44 -17.35
N THR A 218 8.25 -1.68 -17.79
CA THR A 218 8.18 -2.00 -19.22
C THR A 218 6.77 -1.83 -19.78
N LEU A 219 5.74 -2.16 -18.99
CA LEU A 219 4.34 -1.98 -19.35
C LEU A 219 3.99 -0.51 -19.55
N GLU A 220 4.40 0.36 -18.63
CA GLU A 220 4.13 1.80 -18.69
C GLU A 220 4.74 2.41 -19.97
N ILE A 221 5.99 2.05 -20.30
CA ILE A 221 6.68 2.48 -21.53
C ILE A 221 5.93 1.98 -22.78
N GLN A 222 5.51 0.72 -22.77
CA GLN A 222 4.77 0.13 -23.89
C GLN A 222 3.39 0.77 -24.05
N SER A 223 2.70 1.08 -22.96
CA SER A 223 1.39 1.71 -23.01
C SER A 223 1.48 3.06 -23.71
N ASN A 224 2.51 3.87 -23.42
CA ASN A 224 2.74 5.16 -24.06
C ASN A 224 2.98 5.03 -25.58
N THR A 225 3.71 4.00 -26.00
CA THR A 225 4.08 3.79 -27.41
C THR A 225 3.03 3.00 -28.23
N ALA A 226 2.05 2.36 -27.59
CA ALA A 226 1.07 1.51 -28.26
C ALA A 226 0.15 2.29 -29.20
N GLN A 227 0.05 1.87 -30.48
CA GLN A 227 -0.87 2.46 -31.45
C GLN A 227 -2.32 1.95 -31.31
N THR A 228 -2.51 0.81 -30.66
CA THR A 228 -3.81 0.12 -30.53
C THR A 228 -4.65 0.61 -29.35
N SER A 229 -4.05 1.38 -28.43
CA SER A 229 -4.71 2.04 -27.30
C SER A 229 -5.84 2.97 -27.74
N PHE A 230 -6.93 3.03 -26.98
CA PHE A 230 -7.98 4.02 -27.21
C PHE A 230 -8.67 4.38 -25.89
N HIS A 231 -9.18 5.60 -25.83
CA HIS A 231 -9.93 6.06 -24.67
C HIS A 231 -11.37 5.49 -24.69
N PRO A 232 -11.84 4.79 -23.64
CA PRO A 232 -13.15 4.12 -23.63
C PRO A 232 -14.32 5.11 -23.77
N CYS A 233 -14.16 6.34 -23.27
CA CYS A 233 -15.16 7.39 -23.37
C CYS A 233 -15.14 8.20 -24.69
N SER A 234 -14.35 7.76 -25.68
CA SER A 234 -14.28 8.40 -27.00
C SER A 234 -15.17 7.69 -28.03
N THR A 235 -15.40 8.32 -29.18
CA THR A 235 -16.05 7.70 -30.34
C THR A 235 -15.30 6.45 -30.85
N LYS A 236 -13.97 6.41 -30.71
CA LYS A 236 -13.17 5.20 -31.01
C LYS A 236 -13.51 4.06 -30.05
N GLY A 237 -13.82 4.39 -28.79
CA GLY A 237 -14.30 3.45 -27.78
C GLY A 237 -15.64 2.82 -28.15
N ASP A 238 -16.55 3.57 -28.79
CA ASP A 238 -17.83 3.03 -29.27
C ASP A 238 -17.63 1.87 -30.28
N VAL A 239 -16.62 1.96 -31.14
CA VAL A 239 -16.30 0.95 -32.15
C VAL A 239 -15.61 -0.27 -31.54
N ARG A 240 -14.69 -0.03 -30.60
CA ARG A 240 -13.82 -1.08 -30.02
C ARG A 240 -14.31 -1.64 -28.68
N TRP A 241 -15.49 -1.24 -28.22
CA TRP A 241 -16.08 -1.68 -26.95
C TRP A 241 -16.10 -3.20 -26.76
N LYS A 242 -16.37 -3.97 -27.82
CA LYS A 242 -16.41 -5.45 -27.74
C LYS A 242 -15.09 -6.08 -27.34
N VAL A 243 -13.98 -5.54 -27.84
CA VAL A 243 -12.62 -6.00 -27.50
C VAL A 243 -12.36 -5.74 -26.02
N LEU A 244 -12.75 -4.55 -25.56
CA LEU A 244 -12.57 -4.09 -24.21
C LEU A 244 -13.47 -4.81 -23.19
N GLN A 245 -14.67 -5.20 -23.58
CA GLN A 245 -15.56 -5.99 -22.75
C GLN A 245 -15.05 -7.44 -22.60
N LYS A 246 -14.65 -8.06 -23.71
CA LYS A 246 -14.05 -9.40 -23.71
C LYS A 246 -12.81 -9.44 -22.80
N ALA A 247 -12.05 -8.34 -22.75
CA ALA A 247 -10.95 -8.14 -21.80
C ALA A 247 -11.34 -8.36 -20.35
N CYS A 248 -12.39 -7.66 -19.94
CA CYS A 248 -12.82 -7.66 -18.56
C CYS A 248 -13.44 -9.00 -18.18
N GLU A 249 -14.13 -9.65 -19.12
CA GLU A 249 -14.71 -10.99 -18.94
C GLU A 249 -13.63 -12.06 -18.80
N GLU A 250 -12.59 -12.05 -19.65
CA GLU A 250 -11.46 -12.97 -19.53
C GLU A 250 -10.70 -12.75 -18.20
N ALA A 251 -10.51 -11.50 -17.78
CA ALA A 251 -9.88 -11.16 -16.49
C ALA A 251 -10.75 -11.60 -15.29
N ALA A 252 -12.06 -11.35 -15.34
CA ALA A 252 -13.00 -11.75 -14.30
C ALA A 252 -13.14 -13.28 -14.20
N ALA A 253 -13.12 -14.00 -15.33
CA ALA A 253 -13.15 -15.46 -15.36
C ALA A 253 -11.91 -16.07 -14.70
N LYS A 254 -10.72 -15.51 -14.93
CA LYS A 254 -9.49 -15.93 -14.24
C LYS A 254 -9.60 -15.86 -12.71
N ARG A 255 -10.31 -14.86 -12.15
CA ARG A 255 -10.48 -14.72 -10.69
C ARG A 255 -11.44 -15.74 -10.07
N LYS A 256 -12.40 -16.28 -10.82
CA LYS A 256 -13.46 -17.17 -10.29
C LYS A 256 -13.06 -18.64 -10.16
N GLY A 257 -11.82 -19.02 -10.48
CA GLY A 257 -11.32 -20.37 -10.18
C GLY A 257 -11.63 -21.44 -11.23
N GLU A 258 -11.28 -21.20 -12.50
CA GLU A 258 -10.71 -22.30 -13.29
C GLU A 258 -9.25 -22.48 -12.85
N GLY A 259 -9.04 -23.35 -11.85
CA GLY A 259 -7.73 -23.65 -11.32
C GLY A 259 -6.75 -24.11 -12.40
N GLY A 260 -5.61 -23.40 -12.48
CA GLY A 260 -4.34 -23.92 -12.99
C GLY A 260 -4.28 -24.30 -14.46
N ALA A 261 -4.04 -23.33 -15.36
CA ALA A 261 -3.52 -23.65 -16.70
C ALA A 261 -2.88 -22.47 -17.45
N PHE A 262 -2.01 -21.67 -16.83
CA PHE A 262 -0.99 -20.94 -17.60
C PHE A 262 0.41 -20.91 -16.96
N LEU A 263 0.62 -21.69 -15.90
CA LEU A 263 1.96 -22.14 -15.49
C LEU A 263 2.23 -23.47 -16.19
N LYS A 264 2.76 -23.44 -17.42
CA LYS A 264 3.50 -24.61 -17.91
C LYS A 264 4.76 -24.68 -17.04
N LYS A 265 4.87 -25.74 -16.24
CA LYS A 265 6.17 -26.17 -15.72
C LYS A 265 7.02 -26.54 -16.92
N ASP A 266 8.08 -25.78 -17.19
CA ASP A 266 9.17 -26.30 -17.98
C ASP A 266 9.86 -27.41 -17.17
N SER A 267 10.58 -28.30 -17.85
CA SER A 267 11.16 -29.53 -17.29
C SER A 267 12.10 -29.34 -16.10
N ASP A 268 12.46 -28.09 -15.77
CA ASP A 268 13.46 -27.75 -14.76
C ASP A 268 12.88 -27.06 -13.49
N GLY A 269 11.55 -27.03 -13.33
CA GLY A 269 10.93 -26.72 -12.03
C GLY A 269 11.00 -25.27 -11.54
N ALA A 270 11.53 -24.33 -12.31
CA ALA A 270 11.47 -22.90 -12.00
C ALA A 270 10.18 -22.25 -12.54
N CYS A 271 9.34 -21.72 -11.66
CA CYS A 271 8.23 -20.84 -12.03
C CYS A 271 8.78 -19.45 -12.36
N VAL A 272 9.09 -19.18 -13.63
CA VAL A 272 9.33 -17.82 -14.11
C VAL A 272 8.10 -17.38 -14.92
N PRO A 273 7.36 -16.33 -14.50
CA PRO A 273 6.37 -15.72 -15.39
C PRO A 273 7.12 -15.17 -16.60
N SER A 274 6.88 -15.73 -17.79
CA SER A 274 7.48 -15.21 -19.02
C SER A 274 6.94 -13.79 -19.26
N PRO A 275 7.79 -12.74 -19.30
CA PRO A 275 7.35 -11.35 -19.50
C PRO A 275 6.76 -11.07 -20.89
N ALA A 276 6.66 -12.10 -21.74
CA ALA A 276 6.51 -11.98 -23.18
C ALA A 276 5.15 -12.49 -23.73
N LYS A 277 4.07 -12.52 -22.93
CA LYS A 277 2.74 -12.92 -23.45
C LYS A 277 1.57 -12.00 -23.11
N TYR A 278 1.82 -10.80 -22.61
CA TYR A 278 0.81 -9.75 -22.49
C TYR A 278 0.72 -8.88 -23.75
N PHE A 279 1.13 -9.42 -24.90
CA PHE A 279 1.18 -8.69 -26.16
C PHE A 279 -0.19 -8.57 -26.83
N LEU A 280 -0.53 -7.33 -27.18
CA LEU A 280 -1.46 -6.92 -28.22
C LEU A 280 -0.95 -7.28 -29.65
N SER A 281 -0.12 -8.32 -29.81
CA SER A 281 0.49 -8.66 -31.10
C SER A 281 -0.51 -9.28 -32.08
N ASP A 282 -1.56 -9.90 -31.56
CA ASP A 282 -2.80 -10.16 -32.30
C ASP A 282 -3.83 -9.15 -31.80
N GLY A 283 -4.35 -8.29 -32.69
CA GLY A 283 -5.20 -7.14 -32.37
C GLY A 283 -6.52 -7.40 -31.62
N ASP A 284 -6.73 -8.62 -31.14
CA ASP A 284 -7.91 -9.10 -30.42
C ASP A 284 -7.63 -9.55 -28.97
N LYS A 285 -6.39 -9.52 -28.48
CA LYS A 285 -6.08 -9.88 -27.09
C LYS A 285 -6.11 -8.66 -26.15
N PRO A 286 -6.78 -8.76 -25.01
CA PRO A 286 -6.97 -7.65 -24.09
C PRO A 286 -5.72 -7.28 -23.29
N GLY A 287 -5.40 -5.99 -23.20
CA GLY A 287 -4.34 -5.45 -22.35
C GLY A 287 -4.85 -4.95 -20.99
N PRO A 288 -3.95 -4.60 -20.05
CA PRO A 288 -4.23 -3.85 -18.81
C PRO A 288 -4.97 -2.52 -18.99
N LEU A 289 -5.64 -2.03 -17.95
CA LEU A 289 -6.40 -0.76 -17.95
C LEU A 289 -5.56 0.43 -18.44
N ILE A 290 -4.27 0.43 -18.13
CA ILE A 290 -3.31 1.48 -18.55
C ILE A 290 -3.29 1.71 -20.07
N PHE A 291 -3.51 0.66 -20.89
CA PHE A 291 -3.57 0.80 -22.35
C PHE A 291 -4.80 1.55 -22.85
N TYR A 292 -5.84 1.66 -22.02
CA TYR A 292 -7.09 2.35 -22.34
C TYR A 292 -7.19 3.71 -21.66
N LEU A 293 -6.38 3.95 -20.62
CA LEU A 293 -6.33 5.18 -19.83
C LEU A 293 -4.95 5.84 -19.90
N LYS A 294 -4.44 5.99 -21.13
CA LYS A 294 -3.15 6.66 -21.39
C LYS A 294 -2.96 8.01 -20.68
N PRO A 295 -3.97 8.90 -20.62
CA PRO A 295 -3.79 10.18 -19.94
C PRO A 295 -3.55 10.04 -18.43
N HIS A 296 -3.84 8.87 -17.86
CA HIS A 296 -3.63 8.51 -16.45
C HIS A 296 -2.43 7.57 -16.28
N ASN A 297 -1.59 7.39 -17.30
CA ASN A 297 -0.32 6.69 -17.17
C ASN A 297 0.74 7.66 -16.59
N SER A 298 0.67 7.87 -15.29
CA SER A 298 1.71 8.59 -14.56
C SER A 298 2.47 7.65 -13.64
N SER A 299 3.72 7.35 -13.99
CA SER A 299 4.57 6.37 -13.30
C SER A 299 4.67 6.63 -11.79
N VAL A 300 4.71 7.90 -11.39
CA VAL A 300 4.82 8.32 -9.98
C VAL A 300 3.53 7.98 -9.22
N GLU A 301 2.39 8.45 -9.68
CA GLU A 301 1.09 8.23 -9.04
C GLU A 301 0.76 6.74 -9.00
N LEU A 302 1.05 6.02 -10.08
CA LEU A 302 0.90 4.58 -10.14
C LEU A 302 1.84 3.90 -9.14
N ALA A 303 3.09 4.33 -8.98
CA ALA A 303 4.03 3.74 -8.01
C ALA A 303 3.57 3.97 -6.56
N ALA A 304 3.09 5.18 -6.25
CA ALA A 304 2.52 5.49 -4.94
C ALA A 304 1.31 4.60 -4.59
N HIS A 305 0.37 4.44 -5.52
CA HIS A 305 -0.77 3.55 -5.33
C HIS A 305 -0.39 2.08 -5.26
N ARG A 306 0.57 1.63 -6.06
CA ARG A 306 1.10 0.25 -5.98
C ARG A 306 1.67 -0.04 -4.61
N GLY A 307 2.48 0.85 -4.05
CA GLY A 307 2.99 0.72 -2.68
C GLY A 307 1.86 0.57 -1.66
N LEU A 308 0.86 1.46 -1.69
CA LEU A 308 -0.31 1.36 -0.80
C LEU A 308 -1.07 0.04 -0.94
N ILE A 309 -1.31 -0.39 -2.19
CA ILE A 309 -2.08 -1.61 -2.46
C ILE A 309 -1.30 -2.85 -2.02
N LEU A 310 0.00 -2.92 -2.32
CA LEU A 310 0.86 -4.03 -1.92
C LEU A 310 0.99 -4.13 -0.40
N GLY A 311 1.15 -3.00 0.30
CA GLY A 311 1.14 -2.96 1.76
C GLY A 311 -0.17 -3.52 2.35
N ARG A 312 -1.33 -3.15 1.78
CA ARG A 312 -2.63 -3.69 2.20
C ARG A 312 -2.79 -5.18 1.89
N MET A 313 -2.35 -5.62 0.71
CA MET A 313 -2.36 -7.05 0.35
C MET A 313 -1.49 -7.88 1.28
N TRP A 314 -0.37 -7.32 1.75
CA TRP A 314 0.48 -7.98 2.72
C TRP A 314 -0.20 -8.13 4.10
N VAL A 315 -0.99 -7.14 4.56
CA VAL A 315 -1.76 -7.30 5.81
C VAL A 315 -2.74 -8.49 5.73
N GLU A 316 -3.31 -8.75 4.55
CA GLU A 316 -4.17 -9.92 4.32
C GLU A 316 -3.38 -11.24 4.21
N GLN A 317 -2.08 -11.17 3.87
CA GLN A 317 -1.18 -12.31 3.62
C GLN A 317 0.22 -12.04 4.22
N PRO A 318 0.36 -12.02 5.56
CA PRO A 318 1.58 -11.56 6.23
C PRO A 318 2.79 -12.49 6.00
N ASP A 319 2.55 -13.75 5.63
CA ASP A 319 3.55 -14.73 5.22
C ASP A 319 4.30 -14.30 3.94
N ARG A 320 3.66 -13.49 3.10
CA ARG A 320 4.20 -13.03 1.82
C ARG A 320 4.99 -11.74 1.92
N LEU A 321 6.17 -11.82 2.53
CA LEU A 321 7.09 -10.67 2.63
C LEU A 321 7.51 -10.08 1.28
N ASP A 322 7.40 -10.84 0.19
CA ASP A 322 7.62 -10.37 -1.17
C ASP A 322 6.68 -9.21 -1.55
N LEU A 323 5.47 -9.16 -0.99
CA LEU A 323 4.53 -8.06 -1.19
C LEU A 323 5.04 -6.77 -0.56
N LEU A 324 5.56 -6.85 0.66
CA LEU A 324 6.13 -5.71 1.36
C LEU A 324 7.44 -5.24 0.70
N GLU A 325 8.28 -6.17 0.24
CA GLU A 325 9.49 -5.86 -0.54
C GLU A 325 9.16 -5.11 -1.84
N ASN A 326 8.16 -5.59 -2.60
CA ASN A 326 7.72 -4.91 -3.81
C ASN A 326 7.08 -3.54 -3.52
N SER A 327 6.41 -3.39 -2.36
CA SER A 327 5.92 -2.09 -1.90
C SER A 327 7.08 -1.12 -1.68
N ILE A 328 8.14 -1.54 -0.99
CA ILE A 328 9.35 -0.74 -0.78
C ILE A 328 10.02 -0.39 -2.12
N ALA A 329 10.11 -1.34 -3.05
CA ALA A 329 10.67 -1.08 -4.37
C ALA A 329 9.89 0.01 -5.14
N ALA A 330 8.56 0.02 -5.02
CA ALA A 330 7.73 1.07 -5.61
C ALA A 330 7.97 2.44 -4.96
N LEU A 331 8.24 2.50 -3.65
CA LEU A 331 8.54 3.75 -2.93
C LEU A 331 9.96 4.27 -3.22
N LEU A 332 10.94 3.38 -3.30
CA LEU A 332 12.30 3.72 -3.72
C LEU A 332 12.32 4.28 -5.15
N TYR A 333 11.45 3.79 -6.04
CA TYR A 333 11.28 4.39 -7.36
C TYR A 333 10.84 5.86 -7.27
N LEU A 334 9.97 6.22 -6.32
CA LEU A 334 9.54 7.61 -6.11
C LEU A 334 10.67 8.51 -5.60
N GLU A 335 11.60 7.99 -4.79
CA GLU A 335 12.72 8.78 -4.24
C GLU A 335 13.67 9.33 -5.30
N HIS A 336 13.70 8.71 -6.48
CA HIS A 336 14.46 9.20 -7.64
C HIS A 336 13.94 10.55 -8.14
N PHE A 337 12.68 10.89 -7.83
CA PHE A 337 12.05 12.14 -8.22
C PHE A 337 11.97 13.07 -7.00
N ALA A 338 12.89 14.04 -6.91
CA ALA A 338 13.02 14.94 -5.77
C ALA A 338 11.69 15.63 -5.38
N GLU A 339 10.89 16.03 -6.38
CA GLU A 339 9.59 16.68 -6.22
C GLU A 339 8.51 15.77 -5.62
N LYS A 340 8.73 14.45 -5.59
CA LYS A 340 7.76 13.43 -5.19
C LYS A 340 8.15 12.70 -3.90
N ARG A 341 9.23 13.14 -3.24
CA ARG A 341 9.65 12.60 -1.94
C ARG A 341 8.58 12.74 -0.86
N LEU A 342 7.80 13.82 -0.89
CA LEU A 342 6.68 14.01 0.04
C LEU A 342 5.61 12.92 -0.15
N VAL A 343 5.26 12.58 -1.39
CA VAL A 343 4.34 11.46 -1.68
C VAL A 343 4.91 10.15 -1.17
N SER A 344 6.19 9.87 -1.47
CA SER A 344 6.86 8.65 -1.00
C SER A 344 6.79 8.53 0.52
N SER A 345 7.07 9.63 1.21
CA SER A 345 6.99 9.72 2.67
C SER A 345 5.57 9.51 3.20
N ALA A 346 4.58 10.14 2.55
CA ALA A 346 3.18 10.05 2.91
C ALA A 346 2.63 8.62 2.78
N VAL A 347 3.03 7.93 1.72
CA VAL A 347 2.70 6.51 1.52
C VAL A 347 3.46 5.62 2.49
N SER A 348 4.77 5.86 2.71
CA SER A 348 5.58 5.10 3.67
C SER A 348 5.00 5.20 5.08
N LEU A 349 4.50 6.38 5.46
CA LEU A 349 3.88 6.63 6.76
C LEU A 349 2.57 5.85 6.90
N GLU A 350 1.77 5.80 5.84
CA GLU A 350 0.54 5.01 5.82
C GLU A 350 0.85 3.51 5.97
N ILE A 351 1.84 2.99 5.25
CA ILE A 351 2.27 1.60 5.35
C ILE A 351 2.81 1.30 6.76
N TRP A 352 3.63 2.20 7.31
CA TRP A 352 4.13 2.07 8.67
C TRP A 352 2.97 2.01 9.68
N GLN A 353 2.07 2.99 9.66
CA GLN A 353 0.99 3.13 10.65
C GLN A 353 -0.06 2.02 10.57
N ALA A 354 -0.48 1.65 9.35
CA ALA A 354 -1.58 0.73 9.12
C ALA A 354 -1.16 -0.73 8.94
N CYS A 355 0.10 -1.00 8.56
CA CYS A 355 0.56 -2.34 8.24
C CYS A 355 1.64 -2.83 9.22
N ILE A 356 2.72 -2.07 9.42
CA ILE A 356 3.92 -2.56 10.13
C ILE A 356 3.82 -2.34 11.65
N ARG A 357 3.43 -1.14 12.08
CA ARG A 357 3.29 -0.73 13.49
C ARG A 357 2.44 -1.72 14.30
N PRO A 358 1.29 -2.22 13.82
CA PRO A 358 0.50 -3.20 14.56
C PRO A 358 1.26 -4.48 14.92
N ILE A 359 2.22 -4.93 14.09
CA ILE A 359 3.01 -6.14 14.37
C ILE A 359 3.94 -5.91 15.56
N TYR A 360 4.64 -4.77 15.61
CA TYR A 360 5.48 -4.44 16.77
C TYR A 360 4.66 -4.21 18.03
N ARG A 361 3.46 -3.64 17.90
CA ARG A 361 2.51 -3.50 19.01
C ARG A 361 2.11 -4.89 19.55
N ALA A 362 1.75 -5.83 18.67
CA ALA A 362 1.40 -7.19 19.07
C ALA A 362 2.59 -7.95 19.67
N LEU A 363 3.81 -7.71 19.16
CA LEU A 363 5.04 -8.31 19.68
C LEU A 363 5.35 -7.85 21.11
N LEU A 364 5.13 -6.56 21.41
CA LEU A 364 5.52 -5.97 22.71
C LEU A 364 4.40 -6.05 23.76
N PHE A 365 3.13 -5.94 23.37
CA PHE A 365 1.99 -5.89 24.30
C PHE A 365 1.07 -7.12 24.22
N GLY A 366 1.28 -7.99 23.25
CA GLY A 366 0.38 -9.09 22.94
C GLY A 366 -0.79 -8.67 22.04
N PHE A 367 -1.55 -9.67 21.58
CA PHE A 367 -2.66 -9.47 20.64
C PHE A 367 -3.94 -8.92 21.29
N GLU A 368 -4.06 -8.99 22.62
CA GLU A 368 -5.24 -8.48 23.35
C GLU A 368 -5.46 -6.98 23.12
N ASP A 369 -4.38 -6.22 22.94
CA ASP A 369 -4.38 -4.77 22.76
C ASP A 369 -4.26 -4.33 21.28
N VAL A 370 -4.36 -5.27 20.33
CA VAL A 370 -4.22 -5.03 18.88
C VAL A 370 -5.40 -5.63 18.12
N HIS A 371 -6.41 -4.80 17.86
CA HIS A 371 -7.61 -5.22 17.12
C HIS A 371 -7.42 -5.23 15.60
N GLU A 372 -6.32 -4.65 15.11
CA GLU A 372 -6.03 -4.53 13.68
C GLU A 372 -5.44 -5.82 13.07
N LEU A 373 -4.98 -6.77 13.89
CA LEU A 373 -4.34 -8.00 13.44
C LEU A 373 -5.15 -9.23 13.81
N ASP A 374 -5.11 -10.23 12.94
CA ASP A 374 -5.61 -11.57 13.24
C ASP A 374 -4.48 -12.39 13.86
N GLU A 375 -4.60 -12.67 15.16
CA GLU A 375 -3.65 -13.47 15.95
C GLU A 375 -3.36 -14.82 15.26
N SER A 376 -4.38 -15.45 14.66
CA SER A 376 -4.22 -16.77 14.04
C SER A 376 -3.31 -16.76 12.81
N ASN A 377 -3.17 -15.60 12.15
CA ASN A 377 -2.32 -15.45 10.96
C ASN A 377 -0.92 -14.95 11.30
N VAL A 378 -0.77 -14.10 12.33
CA VAL A 378 0.49 -13.40 12.63
C VAL A 378 1.29 -14.05 13.75
N ALA A 379 0.64 -14.59 14.79
CA ALA A 379 1.35 -15.19 15.93
C ALA A 379 2.35 -16.29 15.51
N PRO A 380 2.01 -17.23 14.60
CA PRO A 380 2.97 -18.24 14.15
C PRO A 380 4.20 -17.66 13.42
N LEU A 381 4.07 -16.47 12.81
CA LEU A 381 5.14 -15.80 12.08
C LEU A 381 6.09 -15.06 13.02
N LEU A 382 5.62 -14.57 14.16
CA LEU A 382 6.46 -13.95 15.18
C LEU A 382 7.42 -14.96 15.83
N ASP A 383 7.01 -16.23 15.91
CA ASP A 383 7.85 -17.33 16.39
C ASP A 383 8.87 -17.81 15.32
N ASP A 384 8.67 -17.45 14.05
CA ASP A 384 9.60 -17.75 12.96
C ASP A 384 10.73 -16.70 12.91
N PHE A 385 11.89 -17.09 13.42
CA PHE A 385 13.08 -16.23 13.46
C PHE A 385 13.49 -15.73 12.06
N GLU A 386 13.42 -16.54 11.01
CA GLU A 386 13.85 -16.13 9.67
C GLU A 386 12.87 -15.10 9.07
N TRP A 387 11.57 -15.36 9.25
CA TRP A 387 10.52 -14.42 8.85
C TRP A 387 10.68 -13.09 9.60
N PHE A 388 10.82 -13.12 10.92
CA PHE A 388 10.94 -11.91 11.73
C PHE A 388 12.19 -11.11 11.38
N GLN A 389 13.32 -11.77 11.16
CA GLN A 389 14.54 -11.09 10.69
C GLN A 389 14.32 -10.45 9.31
N THR A 390 13.63 -11.10 8.39
CA THR A 390 13.35 -10.50 7.07
C THR A 390 12.38 -9.32 7.20
N PHE A 391 11.29 -9.50 7.96
CA PHE A 391 10.30 -8.47 8.24
C PHE A 391 10.91 -7.23 8.91
N SER A 392 11.75 -7.40 9.93
CA SER A 392 12.38 -6.27 10.62
C SER A 392 13.30 -5.47 9.70
N LYS A 393 14.00 -6.13 8.78
CA LYS A 393 14.81 -5.44 7.77
C LYS A 393 13.93 -4.57 6.86
N LEU A 394 12.84 -5.13 6.33
CA LEU A 394 11.89 -4.38 5.50
C LEU A 394 11.23 -3.23 6.29
N SER A 395 10.97 -3.45 7.58
CA SER A 395 10.46 -2.42 8.49
C SER A 395 11.42 -1.24 8.61
N ILE A 396 12.72 -1.53 8.78
CA ILE A 396 13.77 -0.52 8.83
C ILE A 396 13.81 0.27 7.51
N ASP A 397 13.73 -0.40 6.36
CA ASP A 397 13.74 0.26 5.05
C ASP A 397 12.57 1.26 4.93
N ILE A 398 11.36 0.89 5.38
CA ILE A 398 10.21 1.83 5.42
C ILE A 398 10.45 3.01 6.36
N VAL A 399 10.99 2.78 7.55
CA VAL A 399 11.27 3.87 8.51
C VAL A 399 12.39 4.78 7.98
N GLN A 400 13.36 4.25 7.23
CA GLN A 400 14.39 5.06 6.57
C GLN A 400 13.81 5.97 5.48
N LEU A 401 12.82 5.50 4.71
CA LEU A 401 12.09 6.33 3.74
C LEU A 401 11.37 7.53 4.42
N LEU A 402 11.01 7.42 5.71
CA LEU A 402 10.45 8.54 6.49
C LEU A 402 11.52 9.55 6.95
N VAL A 403 12.78 9.15 7.07
CA VAL A 403 13.86 10.09 7.43
C VAL A 403 14.07 11.11 6.32
N ALA A 404 13.92 10.69 5.06
CA ALA A 404 14.05 11.55 3.91
C ALA A 404 13.07 12.75 3.93
N THR A 405 11.96 12.66 4.67
CA THR A 405 11.00 13.76 4.85
C THR A 405 11.55 14.88 5.74
N ILE A 406 12.26 14.54 6.82
CA ILE A 406 12.84 15.50 7.77
C ILE A 406 13.97 16.32 7.10
N ASP A 407 14.72 15.68 6.22
CA ASP A 407 15.78 16.34 5.44
C ASP A 407 15.23 17.37 4.43
N ILE A 408 13.96 17.27 4.03
CA ILE A 408 13.31 18.24 3.12
C ILE A 408 13.00 19.54 3.86
N GLU A 409 12.50 19.45 5.10
CA GLU A 409 12.17 20.62 5.92
C GLU A 409 13.43 21.39 6.35
N SER A 410 14.50 20.69 6.70
CA SER A 410 15.77 21.32 7.12
C SER A 410 16.52 22.03 5.98
N ARG A 411 16.28 21.65 4.72
CA ARG A 411 16.91 22.29 3.54
C ARG A 411 16.07 23.41 2.92
N SER A 412 14.83 23.63 3.36
CA SER A 412 13.93 24.63 2.76
C SER A 412 14.08 26.05 3.31
N GLU A 413 15.20 26.39 3.97
CA GLU A 413 15.56 27.80 4.24
C GLU A 413 15.75 28.63 2.95
N GLY A 414 15.82 27.98 1.78
CA GLY A 414 15.75 28.62 0.47
C GLY A 414 14.41 28.38 -0.25
N HIS A 415 13.47 29.30 -0.11
CA HIS A 415 12.42 29.66 -1.10
C HIS A 415 11.64 28.53 -1.81
N TYR A 416 11.41 27.36 -1.20
CA TYR A 416 10.28 26.53 -1.58
C TYR A 416 9.04 27.05 -0.85
N ASP A 417 8.23 27.82 -1.56
CA ASP A 417 6.93 28.25 -1.05
C ASP A 417 6.10 26.99 -0.79
N PHE A 418 5.95 26.57 0.48
CA PHE A 418 5.10 25.43 0.84
C PHE A 418 3.61 25.73 0.58
N ASN A 419 3.26 27.00 0.30
CA ASN A 419 1.99 27.41 -0.30
C ASN A 419 1.95 27.25 -1.82
N ALA A 420 3.00 26.73 -2.46
CA ALA A 420 2.92 26.28 -3.83
C ALA A 420 1.75 25.31 -3.93
N LYS A 421 0.81 25.67 -4.81
CA LYS A 421 -0.34 24.86 -5.23
C LYS A 421 0.04 23.39 -5.19
N SER A 422 -0.85 22.56 -4.63
CA SER A 422 -0.56 21.11 -4.52
C SER A 422 0.01 20.61 -5.84
N SER A 423 0.96 19.67 -5.79
CA SER A 423 1.66 19.15 -6.99
C SER A 423 0.70 18.60 -8.07
N TRP A 424 -0.59 18.54 -7.76
CA TRP A 424 -1.72 18.03 -8.51
C TRP A 424 -2.48 19.12 -9.29
N GLU A 425 -2.17 20.41 -9.10
CA GLU A 425 -2.70 21.49 -9.94
C GLU A 425 -1.90 21.57 -11.25
N TYR A 426 -2.39 20.90 -12.29
CA TYR A 426 -1.89 21.09 -13.65
C TYR A 426 -2.03 22.57 -14.05
N ASP A 427 -0.92 23.16 -14.51
CA ASP A 427 -0.91 24.50 -15.07
C ASP A 427 -1.62 24.45 -16.43
N SER A 428 -2.93 24.70 -16.44
CA SER A 428 -3.81 24.60 -17.61
C SER A 428 -3.59 25.73 -18.63
N ASN A 429 -2.37 26.25 -18.75
CA ASN A 429 -2.03 27.35 -19.65
C ASN A 429 -1.81 26.91 -21.11
N ASP A 430 -2.06 25.64 -21.44
CA ASP A 430 -2.16 25.21 -22.83
C ASP A 430 -3.56 25.54 -23.36
N GLU A 431 -3.71 26.76 -23.89
CA GLU A 431 -4.93 27.35 -24.49
C GLU A 431 -5.49 26.59 -25.72
N ASN A 432 -5.04 25.37 -25.99
CA ASN A 432 -5.62 24.54 -27.04
C ASN A 432 -6.83 23.78 -26.49
N GLU A 433 -8.03 24.26 -26.84
CA GLU A 433 -9.38 23.71 -26.61
C GLU A 433 -9.54 22.19 -26.85
N GLN A 434 -8.88 21.34 -26.08
CA GLN A 434 -9.19 19.93 -26.02
C GLN A 434 -10.24 19.74 -24.92
N GLN A 435 -11.43 19.26 -25.30
CA GLN A 435 -12.49 18.90 -24.37
C GLN A 435 -11.89 18.19 -23.14
N PRO A 436 -12.27 18.57 -21.91
CA PRO A 436 -11.73 17.95 -20.70
C PRO A 436 -11.97 16.44 -20.80
N SER A 437 -10.88 15.69 -20.88
CA SER A 437 -10.95 14.24 -20.97
C SER A 437 -11.56 13.72 -19.68
N TRP A 438 -12.62 12.92 -19.79
CA TRP A 438 -13.22 12.21 -18.67
C TRP A 438 -12.74 10.75 -18.70
N PRO A 439 -12.29 10.15 -17.59
CA PRO A 439 -12.31 10.67 -16.21
C PRO A 439 -11.38 11.88 -16.01
N PRO A 440 -11.67 12.77 -15.04
CA PRO A 440 -10.81 13.91 -14.73
C PRO A 440 -9.34 13.49 -14.54
N ILE A 441 -8.41 14.28 -15.06
CA ILE A 441 -6.96 14.09 -14.89
C ILE A 441 -6.48 15.04 -13.78
N GLY A 442 -5.48 14.60 -13.01
CA GLY A 442 -4.72 15.47 -12.12
C GLY A 442 -5.14 15.42 -10.65
N TYR A 443 -6.42 15.21 -10.33
CA TYR A 443 -6.85 15.12 -8.93
C TYR A 443 -6.84 13.68 -8.41
N ASP A 444 -6.02 13.43 -7.39
CA ASP A 444 -6.02 12.18 -6.63
C ASP A 444 -6.43 12.41 -5.17
N PRO A 445 -7.66 12.06 -4.76
CA PRO A 445 -8.13 12.34 -3.40
C PRO A 445 -7.33 11.61 -2.33
N THR A 446 -6.79 10.42 -2.64
CA THR A 446 -6.07 9.59 -1.67
C THR A 446 -4.68 10.16 -1.42
N LEU A 447 -3.93 10.42 -2.49
CA LEU A 447 -2.58 10.99 -2.36
C LEU A 447 -2.65 12.43 -1.83
N CYS A 448 -3.62 13.25 -2.26
CA CYS A 448 -3.84 14.58 -1.70
C CYS A 448 -4.10 14.52 -0.19
N TYR A 449 -4.94 13.59 0.27
CA TYR A 449 -5.22 13.42 1.69
C TYR A 449 -3.96 13.05 2.47
N LEU A 450 -3.19 12.08 1.98
CA LEU A 450 -1.97 11.61 2.65
C LEU A 450 -0.89 12.70 2.70
N GLU A 451 -0.68 13.43 1.60
CA GLU A 451 0.24 14.57 1.58
C GLU A 451 -0.18 15.67 2.55
N ASN A 452 -1.47 16.03 2.55
CA ASN A 452 -1.99 17.05 3.45
C ASN A 452 -1.84 16.63 4.91
N ARG A 453 -2.01 15.34 5.22
CA ARG A 453 -1.79 14.79 6.57
C ARG A 453 -0.36 15.07 7.04
N ILE A 454 0.65 14.70 6.24
CA ILE A 454 2.06 14.99 6.59
C ILE A 454 2.33 16.49 6.70
N ARG A 455 1.80 17.31 5.79
CA ARG A 455 1.97 18.77 5.83
C ARG A 455 1.36 19.40 7.09
N SER A 456 0.20 18.89 7.53
CA SER A 456 -0.51 19.43 8.70
C SER A 456 0.09 19.00 10.03
N THR A 457 0.69 17.82 10.07
CA THR A 457 1.28 17.21 11.26
C THR A 457 2.61 16.59 10.86
N PRO A 458 3.71 17.37 10.87
CA PRO A 458 5.02 16.88 10.47
C PRO A 458 5.52 15.81 11.44
N ILE A 459 6.34 14.89 10.93
CA ILE A 459 6.94 13.81 11.72
C ILE A 459 8.01 14.42 12.61
N VAL A 460 7.97 14.10 13.92
CA VAL A 460 8.95 14.60 14.86
C VAL A 460 10.22 13.74 14.78
N PRO A 461 11.42 14.34 14.58
CA PRO A 461 12.66 13.59 14.42
C PRO A 461 13.03 12.70 15.61
N SER A 462 12.78 13.17 16.84
CA SER A 462 13.03 12.38 18.05
C SER A 462 12.14 11.14 18.12
N ALA A 463 10.84 11.28 17.80
CA ALA A 463 9.93 10.15 17.72
C ALA A 463 10.38 9.13 16.67
N LEU A 464 10.76 9.60 15.48
CA LEU A 464 11.26 8.70 14.43
C LEU A 464 12.49 7.90 14.88
N ARG A 465 13.43 8.53 15.61
CA ARG A 465 14.59 7.83 16.20
C ARG A 465 14.17 6.78 17.21
N VAL A 466 13.20 7.07 18.08
CA VAL A 466 12.68 6.08 19.04
C VAL A 466 12.09 4.86 18.31
N HIS A 467 11.28 5.08 17.27
CA HIS A 467 10.74 3.99 16.44
C HIS A 467 11.86 3.17 15.77
N GLN A 468 12.88 3.82 15.20
CA GLN A 468 14.04 3.12 14.64
C GLN A 468 14.74 2.27 15.69
N GLY A 469 15.00 2.85 16.86
CA GLY A 469 15.66 2.16 17.97
C GLY A 469 14.87 0.96 18.46
N LEU A 470 13.54 1.06 18.55
CA LEU A 470 12.67 -0.05 18.93
C LEU A 470 12.70 -1.18 17.91
N VAL A 471 12.69 -0.87 16.61
CA VAL A 471 12.79 -1.90 15.56
C VAL A 471 14.16 -2.60 15.61
N TYR A 472 15.25 -1.84 15.69
CA TYR A 472 16.59 -2.42 15.82
C TYR A 472 16.74 -3.23 17.11
N ALA A 473 16.25 -2.72 18.24
CA ALA A 473 16.29 -3.39 19.52
C ALA A 473 15.51 -4.71 19.49
N SER A 474 14.29 -4.70 18.96
CA SER A 474 13.45 -5.91 18.84
C SER A 474 14.10 -6.98 17.96
N ARG A 475 14.80 -6.56 16.89
CA ARG A 475 15.54 -7.46 16.00
C ARG A 475 16.78 -8.08 16.66
N LEU A 476 17.48 -7.31 17.49
CA LEU A 476 18.77 -7.69 18.07
C LEU A 476 18.64 -8.33 19.46
N ALA A 477 17.54 -8.09 20.18
CA ALA A 477 17.32 -8.61 21.52
C ALA A 477 16.98 -10.10 21.49
N LEU A 478 17.55 -10.83 22.44
CA LEU A 478 17.07 -12.17 22.80
C LEU A 478 15.90 -12.10 23.81
N ASP A 479 15.75 -10.97 24.49
CA ASP A 479 14.75 -10.74 25.53
C ASP A 479 14.18 -9.33 25.40
N LEU A 480 12.91 -9.26 24.98
CA LEU A 480 12.21 -7.99 24.73
C LEU A 480 11.90 -7.22 26.02
N SER A 481 11.86 -7.89 27.18
CA SER A 481 11.53 -7.22 28.47
C SER A 481 12.55 -6.16 28.88
N SER A 482 13.79 -6.26 28.36
CA SER A 482 14.85 -5.29 28.61
C SER A 482 14.69 -3.98 27.82
N ILE A 483 13.84 -3.97 26.79
CA ILE A 483 13.60 -2.79 25.94
C ILE A 483 12.83 -1.71 26.70
N ASP A 484 11.91 -2.08 27.59
CA ASP A 484 11.09 -1.17 28.41
C ASP A 484 11.93 -0.18 29.24
N GLN A 485 13.13 -0.60 29.63
CA GLN A 485 14.04 0.21 30.44
C GLN A 485 14.92 1.15 29.60
N CYS A 486 14.92 0.98 28.28
CA CYS A 486 15.80 1.68 27.34
C CYS A 486 15.12 2.86 26.65
N VAL A 487 13.78 2.87 26.57
CA VAL A 487 13.02 3.91 25.88
C VAL A 487 12.08 4.67 26.82
N PRO A 488 11.65 5.90 26.47
CA PRO A 488 10.86 6.74 27.37
C PRO A 488 9.56 6.10 27.85
N SER A 489 8.79 5.54 26.92
CA SER A 489 7.57 4.80 27.19
C SER A 489 7.30 3.88 25.99
N VAL A 490 7.35 2.56 26.18
CA VAL A 490 7.07 1.62 25.10
C VAL A 490 5.60 1.74 24.67
N ASP A 491 4.68 1.87 25.62
CA ASP A 491 3.24 2.04 25.39
C ASP A 491 2.94 3.22 24.45
N GLU A 492 3.51 4.39 24.74
CA GLU A 492 3.28 5.60 23.94
C GLU A 492 4.04 5.56 22.59
N SER A 493 5.07 4.73 22.48
CA SER A 493 5.92 4.66 21.28
C SER A 493 5.23 4.02 20.08
N PHE A 494 4.18 3.22 20.29
CA PHE A 494 3.46 2.57 19.19
C PHE A 494 2.00 3.03 19.06
N ASP A 495 1.64 4.17 19.66
CA ASP A 495 0.35 4.82 19.43
C ASP A 495 0.25 5.42 18.03
N SER A 496 -0.99 5.62 17.54
CA SER A 496 -1.19 6.11 16.17
C SER A 496 -0.66 7.53 15.98
N THR A 497 -0.51 8.27 17.08
CA THR A 497 0.00 9.64 17.12
C THR A 497 1.48 9.72 17.47
N SER A 498 2.14 8.60 17.78
CA SER A 498 3.47 8.57 18.38
C SER A 498 4.53 9.28 17.53
N LEU A 499 4.49 9.11 16.20
CA LEU A 499 5.40 9.77 15.26
C LEU A 499 5.25 11.30 15.17
N PHE A 500 4.17 11.88 15.71
CA PHE A 500 3.88 13.31 15.63
C PHE A 500 4.02 14.04 16.98
N VAL A 501 4.40 13.32 18.04
CA VAL A 501 4.56 13.87 19.38
C VAL A 501 6.03 13.82 19.76
N GLU A 502 6.53 14.90 20.35
CA GLU A 502 7.87 14.90 20.89
C GLU A 502 7.98 13.92 22.06
N MET A 503 8.77 12.86 21.87
CA MET A 503 9.05 11.90 22.93
C MET A 503 10.15 12.46 23.81
N THR A 504 9.75 13.10 24.90
CA THR A 504 10.69 13.53 25.94
C THR A 504 11.24 12.31 26.66
N GLU A 505 12.55 12.29 26.93
CA GLU A 505 13.13 11.25 27.78
C GLU A 505 12.40 11.19 29.12
N SER A 506 11.77 10.06 29.40
CA SER A 506 11.12 9.84 30.68
C SER A 506 12.18 9.72 31.77
N SER A 507 11.77 9.89 33.02
CA SER A 507 12.66 9.65 34.17
C SER A 507 13.11 8.19 34.31
N THR A 508 12.52 7.24 33.55
CA THR A 508 12.83 5.80 33.58
C THR A 508 13.83 5.37 32.51
N ALA A 509 13.90 6.06 31.36
CA ALA A 509 14.87 5.79 30.30
C ALA A 509 16.26 6.32 30.68
N CYS A 510 17.01 5.56 31.47
CA CYS A 510 18.36 5.94 31.83
C CYS A 510 19.32 5.66 30.66
N PRO A 511 20.19 6.61 30.24
CA PRO A 511 21.26 6.35 29.27
C PRO A 511 22.12 5.12 29.63
N GLN A 512 22.25 4.84 30.93
CA GLN A 512 22.95 3.65 31.41
C GLN A 512 22.26 2.35 30.96
N ASN A 513 20.92 2.27 30.98
CA ASN A 513 20.20 1.06 30.57
C ASN A 513 20.41 0.77 29.08
N ARG A 514 20.39 1.82 28.23
CA ARG A 514 20.70 1.71 26.80
C ARG A 514 22.10 1.16 26.55
N ILE A 515 23.08 1.66 27.31
CA ILE A 515 24.47 1.20 27.26
C ILE A 515 24.58 -0.28 27.68
N MET A 516 23.89 -0.67 28.76
CA MET A 516 23.91 -2.04 29.26
C MET A 516 23.24 -3.01 28.28
N PHE A 517 22.13 -2.60 27.68
CA PHE A 517 21.46 -3.35 26.62
C PHE A 517 22.39 -3.57 25.42
N ILE A 518 23.03 -2.52 24.90
CA ILE A 518 24.00 -2.64 23.80
C ILE A 518 25.17 -3.55 24.20
N ARG A 519 25.69 -3.42 25.43
CA ARG A 519 26.76 -4.29 25.91
C ARG A 519 26.35 -5.76 25.86
N SER A 520 25.13 -6.10 26.27
CA SER A 520 24.63 -7.48 26.23
C SER A 520 24.61 -8.03 24.79
N ILE A 521 24.10 -7.26 23.83
CA ILE A 521 24.09 -7.64 22.41
C ILE A 521 25.51 -7.81 21.86
N LEU A 522 26.43 -6.90 22.21
CA LEU A 522 27.81 -6.97 21.76
C LEU A 522 28.54 -8.19 22.31
N LEU A 523 28.25 -8.59 23.55
CA LEU A 523 28.78 -9.80 24.16
C LEU A 523 28.27 -11.06 23.46
N ASP A 524 26.97 -11.14 23.19
CA ASP A 524 26.40 -12.28 22.46
C ASP A 524 26.98 -12.38 21.05
N LYS A 525 27.12 -11.24 20.35
CA LYS A 525 27.78 -11.19 19.04
C LYS A 525 29.25 -11.60 19.12
N ALA A 526 29.98 -11.19 20.16
CA ALA A 526 31.38 -11.57 20.37
C ALA A 526 31.53 -13.08 20.63
N LEU A 527 30.63 -13.68 21.40
CA LEU A 527 30.59 -15.13 21.64
C LEU A 527 30.35 -15.95 20.36
N ALA A 528 29.59 -15.40 19.41
CA ALA A 528 29.28 -16.05 18.14
C ALA A 528 30.41 -15.98 17.08
N VAL A 529 31.50 -15.25 17.35
CA VAL A 529 32.61 -15.07 16.39
C VAL A 529 33.43 -16.36 16.27
N THR A 530 33.62 -16.86 15.05
CA THR A 530 34.27 -18.17 14.80
C THR A 530 35.57 -18.12 14.00
N ALA A 531 35.94 -17.01 13.32
CA ALA A 531 37.18 -16.98 12.52
C ALA A 531 37.81 -15.58 12.32
N PRO A 532 39.15 -15.49 12.15
CA PRO A 532 39.89 -14.26 11.80
C PRO A 532 39.75 -13.87 10.32
N GLY A 533 39.95 -12.58 9.98
CA GLY A 533 39.80 -12.04 8.61
C GLY A 533 38.44 -11.38 8.30
N MET A 534 37.75 -10.87 9.32
CA MET A 534 36.40 -10.31 9.21
C MET A 534 36.41 -8.78 9.29
N SER A 535 35.43 -8.12 8.68
CA SER A 535 35.25 -6.66 8.81
C SER A 535 34.41 -6.35 10.04
N MET A 536 34.93 -5.51 10.95
CA MET A 536 34.22 -5.03 12.14
C MET A 536 32.85 -4.44 11.76
N ASP A 537 32.81 -3.56 10.76
CA ASP A 537 31.59 -2.87 10.33
C ASP A 537 30.47 -3.83 9.94
N LYS A 538 30.79 -5.01 9.41
CA LYS A 538 29.77 -6.01 9.05
C LYS A 538 29.07 -6.62 10.27
N TYR A 539 29.78 -6.79 11.39
CA TYR A 539 29.24 -7.44 12.59
C TYR A 539 28.44 -6.48 13.47
N VAL A 540 28.90 -5.24 13.56
CA VAL A 540 28.32 -4.22 14.44
C VAL A 540 27.46 -3.19 13.71
N SER A 541 27.33 -3.23 12.38
CA SER A 541 26.53 -2.24 11.62
C SER A 541 25.13 -2.02 12.19
N GLU A 542 24.40 -3.10 12.46
CA GLU A 542 23.05 -3.01 13.04
C GLU A 542 23.06 -2.45 14.47
N VAL A 543 24.09 -2.77 15.26
CA VAL A 543 24.27 -2.25 16.63
C VAL A 543 24.67 -0.77 16.61
N ILE A 544 25.47 -0.37 15.62
CA ILE A 544 25.81 1.03 15.37
C ILE A 544 24.56 1.81 14.99
N SER A 545 23.73 1.28 14.09
CA SER A 545 22.45 1.92 13.74
C SER A 545 21.51 2.04 14.94
N LEU A 546 21.42 1.00 15.79
CA LEU A 546 20.72 1.09 17.07
C LEU A 546 21.31 2.19 17.96
N GLY A 547 22.63 2.21 18.14
CA GLY A 547 23.27 3.22 18.98
C GLY A 547 23.05 4.64 18.49
N ARG A 548 23.10 4.89 17.17
CA ARG A 548 22.76 6.20 16.57
C ARG A 548 21.33 6.62 16.87
N SER A 549 20.38 5.68 16.86
CA SER A 549 18.98 5.97 17.23
C SER A 549 18.80 6.30 18.72
N TRP A 550 19.79 5.95 19.54
CA TRP A 550 19.87 6.21 20.98
C TRP A 550 20.92 7.28 21.34
N ASP A 551 21.40 8.03 20.34
CA ASP A 551 22.40 9.09 20.47
C ASP A 551 23.75 8.63 21.07
N LEU A 552 24.14 7.39 20.81
CA LEU A 552 25.45 6.83 21.15
C LEU A 552 26.44 6.96 19.98
N ASN A 553 27.70 7.20 20.30
CA ASN A 553 28.74 7.38 19.30
C ASN A 553 29.17 6.02 18.68
N ASP A 554 29.28 5.98 17.36
CA ASP A 554 29.80 4.82 16.61
C ASP A 554 31.16 4.34 17.15
N GLU A 555 32.05 5.29 17.49
CA GLU A 555 33.38 5.01 18.03
C GLU A 555 33.30 4.31 19.39
N GLU A 556 32.28 4.65 20.20
CA GLU A 556 32.02 4.05 21.50
C GLU A 556 31.57 2.59 21.35
N ILE A 557 30.65 2.33 20.41
CA ILE A 557 30.11 1.00 20.15
C ILE A 557 31.21 0.07 19.63
N ARG A 558 32.05 0.57 18.72
CA ARG A 558 33.21 -0.18 18.22
C ARG A 558 34.22 -0.50 19.33
N ALA A 559 34.52 0.46 20.19
CA ALA A 559 35.38 0.23 21.35
C ALA A 559 34.78 -0.83 22.30
N ARG A 560 33.48 -0.75 22.59
CA ARG A 560 32.76 -1.75 23.40
C ARG A 560 32.76 -3.14 22.78
N PHE A 561 32.67 -3.25 21.45
CA PHE A 561 32.75 -4.54 20.77
C PHE A 561 34.14 -5.17 20.87
N LEU A 562 35.20 -4.38 20.69
CA LEU A 562 36.58 -4.84 20.91
C LEU A 562 36.78 -5.32 22.34
N LEU A 563 36.27 -4.58 23.33
CA LEU A 563 36.29 -4.99 24.73
C LEU A 563 35.52 -6.30 24.94
N ALA A 564 34.34 -6.46 24.33
CA ALA A 564 33.57 -7.70 24.40
C ALA A 564 34.32 -8.92 23.80
N LEU A 565 35.10 -8.74 22.73
CA LEU A 565 35.96 -9.79 22.19
C LEU A 565 37.04 -10.21 23.19
N TYR A 566 37.67 -9.25 23.86
CA TYR A 566 38.61 -9.56 24.95
C TYR A 566 37.89 -10.21 26.15
N GLU A 567 36.70 -9.75 26.54
CA GLU A 567 35.93 -10.39 27.63
C GLU A 567 35.58 -11.87 27.30
N THR A 568 35.38 -12.18 26.03
CA THR A 568 35.03 -13.53 25.53
C THR A 568 36.24 -14.36 25.08
N ASN A 569 37.48 -13.87 25.27
CA ASN A 569 38.75 -14.51 24.91
C ASN A 569 39.00 -14.68 23.39
N HIS A 570 38.37 -13.86 22.55
CA HIS A 570 38.61 -13.79 21.11
C HIS A 570 39.75 -12.80 20.76
N ASP A 571 40.82 -12.82 21.55
CA ASP A 571 41.90 -11.82 21.52
C ASP A 571 42.57 -11.71 20.14
N ALA A 572 42.81 -12.83 19.46
CA ALA A 572 43.42 -12.83 18.12
C ALA A 572 42.54 -12.13 17.08
N VAL A 573 41.21 -12.21 17.22
CA VAL A 573 40.28 -11.50 16.33
C VAL A 573 40.25 -10.02 16.70
N ALA A 574 40.27 -9.69 17.99
CA ALA A 574 40.35 -8.30 18.44
C ALA A 574 41.62 -7.62 17.92
N GLU A 575 42.78 -8.30 17.95
CA GLU A 575 44.05 -7.81 17.39
C GLU A 575 43.95 -7.55 15.87
N ASP A 576 43.45 -8.51 15.10
CA ASP A 576 43.24 -8.39 13.65
C ASP A 576 42.33 -7.18 13.33
N LEU A 577 41.23 -7.04 14.07
CA LEU A 577 40.30 -5.93 13.93
C LEU A 577 40.91 -4.58 14.35
N MET A 578 41.73 -4.54 15.41
CA MET A 578 42.40 -3.31 15.82
C MET A 578 43.39 -2.83 14.76
N THR A 579 44.15 -3.73 14.13
CA THR A 579 45.11 -3.35 13.07
C THR A 579 44.42 -2.78 11.83
N THR A 580 43.17 -3.16 11.59
CA THR A 580 42.36 -2.62 10.48
C THR A 580 41.55 -1.38 10.88
N ALA A 581 41.23 -1.21 12.17
CA ALA A 581 40.36 -0.16 12.70
C ALA A 581 41.08 0.97 13.47
N VAL A 582 42.41 1.10 13.36
CA VAL A 582 43.30 1.99 14.16
C VAL A 582 42.82 3.46 14.29
N GLN A 583 41.94 3.96 13.42
CA GLN A 583 41.46 5.35 13.45
C GLN A 583 39.98 5.53 13.84
N ASN A 584 39.27 4.47 14.21
CA ASN A 584 37.80 4.43 14.13
C ASN A 584 37.08 4.00 15.42
N PHE A 585 37.71 4.08 16.60
CA PHE A 585 37.09 3.75 17.89
C PHE A 585 37.56 4.66 19.03
N ASP A 586 36.78 4.75 20.10
CA ASP A 586 37.09 5.58 21.27
C ASP A 586 38.25 4.96 22.06
N SER A 587 39.45 5.51 21.86
CA SER A 587 40.68 5.05 22.51
C SER A 587 40.63 5.21 24.02
N SER A 588 39.94 6.24 24.53
CA SER A 588 39.89 6.52 25.97
C SER A 588 39.03 5.49 26.70
N LEU A 589 37.87 5.16 26.12
CA LEU A 589 36.99 4.11 26.62
C LEU A 589 37.66 2.74 26.50
N PHE A 590 38.31 2.46 25.36
CA PHE A 590 39.02 1.21 25.14
C PHE A 590 40.13 0.99 26.18
N VAL A 591 41.01 1.98 26.39
CA VAL A 591 42.10 1.86 27.38
C VAL A 591 41.56 1.63 28.79
N ALA A 592 40.51 2.35 29.19
CA ALA A 592 39.89 2.16 30.50
C ALA A 592 39.33 0.74 30.67
N GLY A 593 38.59 0.23 29.69
CA GLY A 593 38.03 -1.13 29.73
C GLY A 593 39.10 -2.22 29.62
N ALA A 594 40.10 -2.04 28.75
CA ALA A 594 41.21 -2.97 28.57
C ALA A 594 42.01 -3.14 29.87
N LEU A 595 42.20 -2.05 30.62
CA LEU A 595 42.83 -2.08 31.94
C LEU A 595 42.03 -2.92 32.93
N GLU A 596 40.70 -2.78 32.96
CA GLU A 596 39.82 -3.56 33.83
C GLU A 596 39.87 -5.05 33.49
N ILE A 597 39.85 -5.39 32.21
CA ILE A 597 39.98 -6.77 31.72
C ILE A 597 41.36 -7.34 32.08
N ALA A 598 42.44 -6.59 31.83
CA ALA A 598 43.81 -7.01 32.13
C ALA A 598 44.00 -7.25 33.64
N CYS A 599 43.55 -6.33 34.50
CA CYS A 599 43.60 -6.49 35.95
C CYS A 599 42.83 -7.73 36.42
N THR A 600 41.64 -7.96 35.87
CA THR A 600 40.81 -9.14 36.21
C THR A 600 41.49 -10.45 35.78
N ARG A 601 42.01 -10.50 34.56
CA ARG A 601 42.74 -11.67 34.03
C ARG A 601 44.03 -11.95 34.83
N LEU A 602 44.80 -10.90 35.16
CA LEU A 602 46.00 -11.01 35.98
C LEU A 602 45.68 -11.48 37.39
N GLN A 603 44.62 -10.96 38.01
CA GLN A 603 44.20 -11.38 39.35
C GLN A 603 43.82 -12.87 39.39
N LEU A 604 43.04 -13.34 38.41
CA LEU A 604 42.70 -14.75 38.28
C LEU A 604 43.96 -15.62 38.09
N LEU A 605 44.92 -15.15 37.29
CA LEU A 605 46.19 -15.84 37.08
C LEU A 605 47.06 -15.87 38.34
N LEU A 606 47.17 -14.76 39.08
CA LEU A 606 47.87 -14.69 40.38
C LEU A 606 47.27 -15.66 41.40
N ASN A 607 45.95 -15.74 41.48
CA ASN A 607 45.26 -16.68 42.36
C ASN A 607 45.56 -18.14 41.98
N LYS A 608 45.56 -18.46 40.69
CA LYS A 608 45.93 -19.80 40.18
C LYS A 608 47.40 -20.14 40.48
N LEU A 609 48.31 -19.17 40.34
CA LEU A 609 49.73 -19.36 40.64
C LEU A 609 49.99 -19.50 42.14
N ARG A 610 49.28 -18.76 43.00
CA ARG A 610 49.37 -18.88 44.48
C ARG A 610 49.03 -20.29 44.97
N GLY A 611 48.08 -20.96 44.30
CA GLY A 611 47.74 -22.36 44.58
C GLY A 611 48.83 -23.37 44.21
N THR A 612 49.88 -22.96 43.49
CA THR A 612 50.87 -23.86 42.90
C THR A 612 52.28 -23.60 43.47
N LYS A 613 52.76 -24.49 44.36
CA LYS A 613 54.05 -24.34 45.08
C LYS A 613 55.27 -24.05 44.19
N LYS A 614 55.26 -24.48 42.92
CA LYS A 614 56.36 -24.28 41.96
C LYS A 614 56.63 -22.80 41.63
N TYR A 615 55.63 -21.93 41.77
CA TYR A 615 55.75 -20.51 41.38
C TYR A 615 55.92 -19.56 42.56
N GLY A 616 56.10 -20.08 43.78
CA GLY A 616 56.23 -19.26 44.99
C GLY A 616 57.39 -18.25 44.94
N TYR A 617 58.52 -18.62 44.32
CA TYR A 617 59.65 -17.71 44.11
C TYR A 617 59.29 -16.55 43.17
N VAL A 618 58.59 -16.83 42.05
CA VAL A 618 58.16 -15.81 41.09
C VAL A 618 57.18 -14.84 41.75
N LEU A 619 56.21 -15.35 42.52
CA LEU A 619 55.27 -14.52 43.26
C LEU A 619 55.96 -13.64 44.31
N GLY A 620 57.05 -14.12 44.93
CA GLY A 620 57.85 -13.35 45.87
C GLY A 620 58.72 -12.26 45.24
N MET A 621 58.87 -12.26 43.90
CA MET A 621 59.57 -11.20 43.17
C MET A 621 58.64 -10.12 42.61
N LEU A 622 57.31 -10.31 42.68
CA LEU A 622 56.36 -9.32 42.22
C LEU A 622 56.27 -8.16 43.21
N ASP A 623 56.11 -6.95 42.68
CA ASP A 623 55.89 -5.76 43.48
C ASP A 623 54.57 -5.86 44.25
N ALA A 624 54.65 -5.69 45.57
CA ALA A 624 53.52 -5.90 46.47
C ALA A 624 52.43 -4.85 46.24
N ASP A 625 52.81 -3.60 46.00
CA ASP A 625 51.88 -2.48 45.79
C ASP A 625 51.11 -2.67 44.48
N THR A 626 51.80 -3.10 43.42
CA THR A 626 51.19 -3.42 42.12
C THR A 626 50.21 -4.60 42.24
N CYS A 627 50.60 -5.67 42.95
CA CYS A 627 49.70 -6.81 43.19
C CYS A 627 48.47 -6.43 44.00
N GLN A 628 48.62 -5.57 45.01
CA GLN A 628 47.51 -5.06 45.81
C GLN A 628 46.59 -4.18 44.98
N TRP A 629 47.15 -3.31 44.13
CA TRP A 629 46.38 -2.44 43.23
C TRP A 629 45.58 -3.26 42.21
N ILE A 630 46.19 -4.28 41.57
CA ILE A 630 45.49 -5.19 40.65
C ILE A 630 44.34 -5.91 41.36
N THR A 631 44.58 -6.41 42.57
CA THR A 631 43.55 -7.09 43.37
C THR A 631 42.38 -6.16 43.64
N LYS A 632 42.66 -4.96 44.17
CA LYS A 632 41.63 -3.96 44.47
C LYS A 632 40.84 -3.56 43.23
N LYS A 633 41.53 -3.30 42.11
CA LYS A 633 40.87 -2.89 40.86
C LYS A 633 40.00 -4.00 40.29
N SER A 634 40.44 -5.26 40.38
CA SER A 634 39.63 -6.42 39.97
C SER A 634 38.41 -6.61 40.87
N GLU A 635 38.53 -6.41 42.19
CA GLU A 635 37.41 -6.49 43.13
C GLU A 635 36.37 -5.40 42.84
N GLU A 636 36.79 -4.15 42.60
CA GLU A 636 35.90 -3.04 42.20
C GLU A 636 35.14 -3.33 40.88
N VAL A 637 35.74 -4.07 39.95
CA VAL A 637 35.10 -4.47 38.69
C VAL A 637 34.08 -5.57 38.94
N LEU A 638 34.44 -6.58 39.73
CA LEU A 638 33.55 -7.71 40.06
C LEU A 638 32.34 -7.26 40.88
N GLU A 639 32.53 -6.33 41.83
CA GLU A 639 31.42 -5.73 42.60
C GLU A 639 30.46 -4.96 41.69
N ARG A 640 30.97 -4.15 40.76
CA ARG A 640 30.12 -3.46 39.77
C ARG A 640 29.35 -4.45 38.89
N GLN A 641 30.04 -5.45 38.35
CA GLN A 641 29.39 -6.48 37.54
C GLN A 641 28.31 -7.22 38.34
N SER A 642 28.56 -7.56 39.60
CA SER A 642 27.57 -8.24 40.45
C SER A 642 26.31 -7.41 40.74
N ASN A 643 26.43 -6.08 40.74
CA ASN A 643 25.29 -5.17 40.90
C ASN A 643 24.57 -4.88 39.58
N GLU A 644 25.23 -5.15 38.45
CA GLU A 644 24.75 -4.88 37.09
C GLU A 644 24.04 -6.07 36.43
N VAL A 645 24.26 -7.31 36.90
CA VAL A 645 23.58 -8.50 36.36
C VAL A 645 22.14 -8.57 36.88
N PHE A 646 21.20 -8.09 36.07
CA PHE A 646 19.83 -8.58 36.08
C PHE A 646 19.84 -10.02 35.51
N ASP A 647 19.70 -10.99 36.42
CA ASP A 647 19.09 -12.30 36.22
C ASP A 647 19.47 -13.10 34.94
N LYS A 648 20.76 -13.39 34.71
CA LYS A 648 21.16 -14.58 33.91
C LYS A 648 22.36 -15.29 34.55
N ASN A 649 22.06 -16.36 35.30
CA ASN A 649 23.00 -17.45 35.54
C ASN A 649 23.28 -18.15 34.20
N ASP A 650 24.51 -18.09 33.67
CA ASP A 650 25.22 -19.28 33.14
C ASP A 650 26.49 -19.01 32.31
N HIS A 651 26.87 -17.77 32.01
CA HIS A 651 28.05 -17.54 31.17
C HIS A 651 29.11 -16.67 31.86
N VAL A 652 29.61 -17.13 33.01
CA VAL A 652 31.00 -16.81 33.37
C VAL A 652 31.88 -17.68 32.46
N PRO A 653 32.65 -17.12 31.52
CA PRO A 653 33.52 -17.92 30.65
C PRO A 653 34.51 -18.66 31.54
N THR A 654 34.22 -19.93 31.79
CA THR A 654 35.15 -20.83 32.45
C THR A 654 36.12 -21.29 31.38
N THR A 655 37.43 -21.02 31.61
CA THR A 655 38.60 -21.46 30.82
C THR A 655 38.88 -20.65 29.54
N THR A 656 40.11 -20.28 29.14
CA THR A 656 41.50 -20.50 29.61
C THR A 656 42.26 -19.17 29.53
N LEU A 657 42.76 -18.66 30.67
CA LEU A 657 43.53 -17.41 30.72
C LEU A 657 44.92 -17.58 30.08
N SER A 658 45.14 -16.93 28.94
CA SER A 658 46.45 -16.85 28.30
C SER A 658 47.22 -15.63 28.81
N LEU A 659 48.36 -15.85 29.46
CA LEU A 659 49.27 -14.77 29.86
C LEU A 659 49.80 -14.02 28.64
N ALA A 660 50.06 -14.73 27.53
CA ALA A 660 50.54 -14.12 26.29
C ALA A 660 49.51 -13.15 25.70
N ALA A 661 48.24 -13.52 25.73
CA ALA A 661 47.18 -12.67 25.20
C ALA A 661 46.85 -11.50 26.13
N THR A 662 46.93 -11.71 27.45
CA THR A 662 46.85 -10.62 28.45
C THR A 662 48.02 -9.64 28.31
N HIS A 663 49.22 -10.14 28.01
CA HIS A 663 50.39 -9.30 27.75
C HIS A 663 50.25 -8.49 26.45
N SER A 664 49.68 -9.09 25.39
CA SER A 664 49.40 -8.38 24.15
C SER A 664 48.44 -7.20 24.36
N LEU A 665 47.35 -7.43 25.10
CA LEU A 665 46.39 -6.38 25.49
C LEU A 665 47.05 -5.20 26.26
N ILE A 666 48.08 -5.47 27.07
CA ILE A 666 48.80 -4.44 27.83
C ILE A 666 49.78 -3.64 26.96
N LEU A 667 50.30 -4.24 25.88
CA LEU A 667 51.24 -3.58 24.98
C LEU A 667 50.56 -2.63 23.99
N HIS A 668 49.28 -2.86 23.70
CA HIS A 668 48.41 -1.97 22.94
C HIS A 668 47.97 -0.78 23.78
#